data_AF-A0AAV9JY78-F1
#
_entry.id   AF-A0AAV9JY78-F1
#
_cell.length_a   1.000
_cell.length_b   1.000
_cell.length_c   1.000
_cell.angle_alpha   90.00
_cell.angle_beta   90.00
_cell.angle_gamma   90.00
#
_symmetry.space_group_name_H-M   'P 1'
#
loop_
_entity.id
_entity.type
_entity.pdbx_description
1 polymer ?
#
loop_
_entity_poly.entity_id
_entity_poly.type
_entity_poly.pdbx_seq_one_letter_code
_entity_poly.pdbx_strand_id
1 'polypeptide(L)'
;MQSLGRPLARQLARQACSLTQQRASSALALRTRAPVTGTAVSKQRRRHFASARHDDGSARSAVINVLNNIGSKREVQQYLAQFTSVSSQQFAVIKVGGAILTDYVDELCASLRNLNQMGLFPVIIHGAGPQLNKRLQAAGVEPQYNEGIRITDGKTMGIARKLFLEENFKLVEALESWGVRARPITSGVLMADYKDKETYKFVGEVNQVNVQSIQAAITDGYIPVLTCMAETEDGQVLNVNADKAAAELARALVPLKIVYLSEKGGIHDKETGKLIEAINLDEEYDEYMNKPWVIHGTRSKIRDIKTLLDDLPRSSSVAIIHPESLERELFTHSGAGTLIRRGTKLQQASSLSEFEDLSQLKQTLVRDRAGLDSAAVVDRYLESLKSQQFRAYFDDNMEALAIVLPPSASNKLAHLATLTMTRSAWLSNIADNVFQNMKRDFPKLAWTVKQDDENLTWFSEKAEGSIARRGEVLFWYGIDSPEDVRELMSEFVKDGRQMFGDINLESQLHRAAAAAERIRSGAASLMGNRPVQSQQQARAFSTSARPAKRSTTAAFGSGQQRAYATTNPNPPLGIHNREKDYPSKVALIGARGYTGQALIDLLNRHPNMDLCHVSSRELAGKKLKGYEKKEIIYENLTPDEIRQMAKKKEIDCWVMALPNGVCKPYVDAINESGHKEAIVIDLSADYRFNPDWTYGLPELVQRSKIASATRISNPGCYATAAQLGIAPLLQLLAPAPAHPTVFGVSGYSGAGTKPSPKNDVKNLTDNLIAYSLTDHIHEREISAQLGTEVAFIPHVAVWFAGIHHTISIPLAQKITSREVRQLYQDRYHNEKLINLSGESPSVKDIAGKHGVEIGGFAVHSGGKRAVVNVTIDNLLKGAATQCLQNMNLALGYAEYEGIPGVE
;
A
#
# COMPACT_ATOMS: atom_id res chain seq x y z
N MET A 1 36.62 46.40 34.14
CA MET A 1 37.86 47.13 34.53
C MET A 1 38.77 46.18 35.32
N GLN A 2 40.03 46.56 35.52
CA GLN A 2 41.00 45.86 36.40
C GLN A 2 40.66 46.20 37.88
N SER A 3 41.26 45.66 38.96
CA SER A 3 42.58 45.00 39.09
C SER A 3 42.76 44.15 40.37
N LEU A 4 43.59 43.10 40.26
CA LEU A 4 44.63 42.62 41.21
C LEU A 4 44.29 42.06 42.63
N GLY A 5 44.93 40.93 42.96
CA GLY A 5 45.04 40.31 44.30
C GLY A 5 45.67 38.91 44.26
N ARG A 6 46.77 38.65 45.01
CA ARG A 6 47.61 37.42 45.02
C ARG A 6 48.47 37.42 46.32
N PRO A 7 49.33 36.41 46.65
CA PRO A 7 49.39 34.97 46.31
C PRO A 7 49.63 34.07 47.57
N LEU A 8 49.95 32.76 47.40
CA LEU A 8 51.05 31.98 48.06
C LEU A 8 50.80 30.45 48.17
N ALA A 9 51.87 29.71 48.45
CA ALA A 9 52.25 28.48 47.73
C ALA A 9 53.31 27.60 48.45
N ARG A 10 53.42 26.30 48.07
CA ARG A 10 54.57 25.32 48.11
C ARG A 10 54.02 23.88 47.87
N GLN A 11 54.59 22.96 47.06
CA GLN A 11 55.87 22.20 47.11
C GLN A 11 55.94 21.19 48.28
N LEU A 12 56.47 19.93 48.22
CA LEU A 12 57.13 19.03 47.22
C LEU A 12 57.17 17.56 47.84
N ALA A 13 57.56 16.39 47.28
CA ALA A 13 58.11 15.86 46.00
C ALA A 13 57.91 14.30 45.86
N ARG A 14 58.49 13.69 44.78
CA ARG A 14 59.20 12.37 44.59
C ARG A 14 59.19 11.29 45.73
N GLN A 15 59.31 9.95 45.58
CA GLN A 15 59.53 8.91 44.50
C GLN A 15 59.41 7.49 45.20
N ALA A 16 59.57 6.28 44.62
CA ALA A 16 59.16 5.61 43.35
C ALA A 16 59.61 4.10 43.35
N CYS A 17 59.03 3.22 42.51
CA CYS A 17 59.37 1.77 42.26
C CYS A 17 59.18 0.76 43.44
N SER A 18 59.02 -0.57 43.28
CA SER A 18 58.66 -1.43 42.12
C SER A 18 58.36 -2.92 42.50
N LEU A 19 57.44 -3.58 41.76
CA LEU A 19 57.36 -5.02 41.38
C LEU A 19 56.98 -6.19 42.36
N THR A 20 56.02 -7.00 41.85
CA THR A 20 55.85 -8.49 41.86
C THR A 20 55.52 -9.37 43.10
N GLN A 21 54.34 -10.04 43.01
CA GLN A 21 54.06 -11.50 43.23
C GLN A 21 54.23 -12.12 44.65
N GLN A 22 53.56 -13.21 45.07
CA GLN A 22 52.49 -14.10 44.51
C GLN A 22 51.67 -14.77 45.68
N ARG A 23 50.54 -15.43 45.35
CA ARG A 23 49.76 -16.51 46.07
C ARG A 23 49.88 -16.69 47.61
N ALA A 24 48.86 -16.82 48.48
CA ALA A 24 47.44 -17.25 48.47
C ALA A 24 47.17 -18.59 49.24
N SER A 25 46.41 -18.55 50.35
CA SER A 25 45.65 -19.66 50.97
C SER A 25 44.73 -19.13 52.11
N SER A 26 44.01 -19.99 52.85
CA SER A 26 42.75 -19.65 53.58
C SER A 26 42.58 -20.31 54.97
N ALA A 27 41.89 -19.65 55.92
CA ALA A 27 41.01 -20.28 56.93
C ALA A 27 40.15 -19.27 57.76
N LEU A 28 39.13 -19.78 58.47
CA LEU A 28 38.21 -19.08 59.40
C LEU A 28 38.87 -18.93 60.82
N ALA A 29 38.33 -18.25 61.86
CA ALA A 29 36.93 -17.90 62.20
C ALA A 29 36.74 -16.74 63.22
N LEU A 30 35.46 -16.33 63.40
CA LEU A 30 34.80 -15.84 64.63
C LEU A 30 35.15 -14.48 65.32
N ARG A 31 34.50 -13.42 64.78
CA ARG A 31 33.69 -12.37 65.46
C ARG A 31 33.97 -11.95 66.93
N THR A 32 34.16 -10.64 67.10
CA THR A 32 33.27 -9.75 67.90
C THR A 32 33.16 -8.36 67.22
N ARG A 33 32.45 -7.37 67.79
CA ARG A 33 31.86 -6.22 67.05
C ARG A 33 32.62 -4.89 67.13
N ALA A 34 32.72 -4.20 65.98
CA ALA A 34 32.69 -2.74 65.73
C ALA A 34 33.81 -1.87 66.37
N PRO A 35 34.36 -0.86 65.63
CA PRO A 35 33.63 0.38 65.33
C PRO A 35 33.89 0.99 63.93
N VAL A 36 33.50 2.27 63.76
CA VAL A 36 33.50 3.09 62.54
C VAL A 36 34.87 3.30 61.92
N THR A 37 34.99 3.14 60.60
CA THR A 37 35.90 3.90 59.70
C THR A 37 35.27 4.00 58.30
N GLY A 38 35.64 5.03 57.52
CA GLY A 38 34.98 5.37 56.24
C GLY A 38 35.38 4.47 55.07
N THR A 39 34.43 4.23 54.15
CA THR A 39 34.62 3.33 53.00
C THR A 39 35.07 4.03 51.72
N ALA A 40 36.25 3.59 51.27
CA ALA A 40 36.89 3.71 49.96
C ALA A 40 36.08 4.26 48.76
N VAL A 41 36.79 5.03 47.93
CA VAL A 41 36.41 5.36 46.54
C VAL A 41 36.17 4.07 45.75
N SER A 42 34.90 3.76 45.48
CA SER A 42 34.56 2.68 44.55
C SER A 42 34.72 3.16 43.11
N LYS A 43 35.29 2.31 42.24
CA LYS A 43 35.30 2.57 40.79
C LYS A 43 33.85 2.63 40.31
N GLN A 44 33.42 3.80 39.82
CA GLN A 44 32.14 3.89 39.11
C GLN A 44 32.17 2.93 37.91
N ARG A 45 31.50 1.78 38.04
CA ARG A 45 31.06 1.02 36.86
C ARG A 45 30.24 1.99 36.02
N ARG A 46 30.65 2.23 34.77
CA ARG A 46 29.73 2.75 33.76
C ARG A 46 28.54 1.79 33.74
N ARG A 47 27.40 2.23 34.28
CA ARG A 47 26.13 1.57 34.02
C ARG A 47 25.88 1.79 32.54
N HIS A 48 26.10 0.75 31.74
CA HIS A 48 25.45 0.69 30.44
C HIS A 48 23.96 0.80 30.73
N PHE A 49 23.32 1.86 30.23
CA PHE A 49 21.87 1.83 30.08
C PHE A 49 21.59 0.68 29.14
N ALA A 50 21.04 -0.41 29.67
CA ALA A 50 20.45 -1.42 28.83
C ALA A 50 19.32 -0.74 28.06
N SER A 51 19.33 -0.85 26.73
CA SER A 51 18.11 -0.65 25.95
C SER A 51 17.02 -1.50 26.59
N ALA A 52 15.86 -0.90 26.88
CA ALA A 52 14.73 -1.65 27.40
C ALA A 52 14.48 -2.84 26.46
N ARG A 53 14.45 -4.06 27.00
CA ARG A 53 13.93 -5.18 26.25
C ARG A 53 12.46 -4.85 25.99
N HIS A 54 12.04 -4.86 24.73
CA HIS A 54 10.61 -4.98 24.45
C HIS A 54 10.16 -6.26 25.13
N ASP A 55 9.14 -6.15 25.98
CA ASP A 55 8.52 -7.31 26.60
C ASP A 55 7.57 -7.93 25.58
N ASP A 56 7.87 -9.15 25.13
CA ASP A 56 7.05 -9.85 24.12
C ASP A 56 5.59 -10.02 24.59
N GLY A 57 5.34 -10.05 25.91
CA GLY A 57 3.99 -10.03 26.47
C GLY A 57 3.24 -8.73 26.18
N SER A 58 3.94 -7.59 26.22
CA SER A 58 3.39 -6.25 25.96
C SER A 58 3.10 -6.00 24.48
N ALA A 59 3.97 -6.44 23.58
CA ALA A 59 3.70 -6.37 22.14
C ALA A 59 2.49 -7.26 21.77
N ARG A 60 2.40 -8.45 22.39
CA ARG A 60 1.28 -9.38 22.18
C ARG A 60 -0.05 -8.83 22.71
N SER A 61 -0.08 -8.14 23.86
CA SER A 61 -1.33 -7.53 24.36
C SER A 61 -1.82 -6.39 23.45
N ALA A 62 -0.92 -5.56 22.93
CA ALA A 62 -1.29 -4.52 21.96
C ALA A 62 -1.91 -5.13 20.69
N VAL A 63 -1.29 -6.15 20.10
CA VAL A 63 -1.82 -6.84 18.90
C VAL A 63 -3.17 -7.52 19.17
N ILE A 64 -3.38 -8.12 20.35
CA ILE A 64 -4.67 -8.72 20.73
C ILE A 64 -5.76 -7.65 20.84
N ASN A 65 -5.48 -6.49 21.46
CA ASN A 65 -6.46 -5.41 21.58
C ASN A 65 -6.84 -4.82 20.21
N VAL A 66 -5.88 -4.71 19.29
CA VAL A 66 -6.14 -4.33 17.89
C VAL A 66 -7.09 -5.31 17.22
N LEU A 67 -6.82 -6.61 17.33
CA LEU A 67 -7.67 -7.64 16.73
C LEU A 67 -9.07 -7.70 17.36
N ASN A 68 -9.21 -7.41 18.66
CA ASN A 68 -10.50 -7.32 19.35
C ASN A 68 -11.31 -6.07 18.93
N ASN A 69 -10.64 -4.99 18.51
CA ASN A 69 -11.26 -3.72 18.08
C ASN A 69 -11.60 -3.68 16.58
N ILE A 70 -11.34 -4.77 15.83
CA ILE A 70 -11.58 -4.88 14.39
C ILE A 70 -12.73 -5.86 14.14
N GLY A 71 -13.82 -5.39 13.53
CA GLY A 71 -14.94 -6.23 13.10
C GLY A 71 -14.87 -6.67 11.64
N SER A 72 -14.17 -5.93 10.78
CA SER A 72 -14.21 -6.14 9.32
C SER A 72 -12.85 -6.09 8.60
N LYS A 73 -12.78 -6.72 7.42
CA LYS A 73 -11.65 -6.62 6.47
C LYS A 73 -11.38 -5.17 6.04
N ARG A 74 -12.42 -4.33 5.98
CA ARG A 74 -12.33 -2.89 5.67
C ARG A 74 -11.58 -2.14 6.77
N GLU A 75 -11.92 -2.41 8.04
CA GLU A 75 -11.21 -1.84 9.19
C GLU A 75 -9.75 -2.30 9.28
N VAL A 76 -9.43 -3.57 8.98
CA VAL A 76 -8.02 -4.03 8.86
C VAL A 76 -7.25 -3.17 7.84
N GLN A 77 -7.82 -2.93 6.66
CA GLN A 77 -7.15 -2.15 5.62
C GLN A 77 -7.04 -0.66 5.98
N GLN A 78 -8.04 -0.08 6.65
CA GLN A 78 -8.01 1.29 7.15
C GLN A 78 -6.96 1.47 8.25
N TYR A 79 -6.90 0.55 9.22
CA TYR A 79 -5.87 0.47 10.25
C TYR A 79 -4.47 0.44 9.62
N LEU A 80 -4.22 -0.50 8.70
CA LEU A 80 -2.92 -0.64 8.04
C LEU A 80 -2.55 0.60 7.18
N ALA A 81 -3.51 1.23 6.52
CA ALA A 81 -3.28 2.46 5.74
C ALA A 81 -2.90 3.65 6.63
N GLN A 82 -3.53 3.80 7.79
CA GLN A 82 -3.18 4.85 8.75
C GLN A 82 -1.80 4.61 9.38
N PHE A 83 -1.47 3.36 9.72
CA PHE A 83 -0.16 3.02 10.30
C PHE A 83 1.01 3.14 9.31
N THR A 84 0.81 2.89 8.02
CA THR A 84 1.86 3.02 6.99
C THR A 84 2.02 4.45 6.48
N SER A 85 0.95 5.24 6.46
CA SER A 85 0.98 6.59 5.86
C SER A 85 1.52 7.71 6.77
N VAL A 86 1.68 7.47 8.08
CA VAL A 86 1.80 8.56 9.07
C VAL A 86 3.18 8.62 9.72
N SER A 87 3.85 9.77 9.60
CA SER A 87 4.98 10.08 10.48
C SER A 87 4.47 10.26 11.91
N SER A 88 5.14 9.67 12.91
CA SER A 88 4.62 9.58 14.29
C SER A 88 4.32 10.92 14.97
N GLN A 89 4.82 12.03 14.41
CA GLN A 89 4.55 13.40 14.86
C GLN A 89 3.18 13.95 14.43
N GLN A 90 2.48 13.31 13.48
CA GLN A 90 1.21 13.79 12.90
C GLN A 90 0.01 12.87 13.20
N PHE A 91 0.14 11.96 14.17
CA PHE A 91 -0.89 10.96 14.44
C PHE A 91 -2.21 11.57 14.96
N ALA A 92 -2.20 12.11 16.19
CA ALA A 92 -3.40 12.66 16.81
C ALA A 92 -3.12 13.78 17.82
N VAL A 93 -4.07 14.71 17.95
CA VAL A 93 -4.14 15.68 19.06
C VAL A 93 -5.34 15.31 19.93
N ILE A 94 -5.11 15.04 21.21
CA ILE A 94 -6.15 14.58 22.16
C ILE A 94 -6.36 15.65 23.23
N LYS A 95 -7.57 16.24 23.22
CA LYS A 95 -8.03 17.13 24.28
C LYS A 95 -8.71 16.32 25.38
N VAL A 96 -8.16 16.42 26.59
CA VAL A 96 -8.69 15.78 27.81
C VAL A 96 -9.50 16.79 28.64
N GLY A 97 -10.73 16.43 29.01
CA GLY A 97 -11.58 17.21 29.91
C GLY A 97 -11.22 17.00 31.38
N GLY A 98 -11.41 18.01 32.23
CA GLY A 98 -11.00 17.94 33.66
C GLY A 98 -11.72 16.88 34.48
N ALA A 99 -12.95 16.50 34.11
CA ALA A 99 -13.65 15.37 34.70
C ALA A 99 -12.99 14.03 34.34
N ILE A 100 -12.50 13.86 33.10
CA ILE A 100 -11.74 12.67 32.69
C ILE A 100 -10.49 12.47 33.56
N LEU A 101 -9.81 13.56 33.95
CA LEU A 101 -8.66 13.52 34.89
C LEU A 101 -9.03 13.14 36.33
N THR A 102 -10.31 13.21 36.69
CA THR A 102 -10.81 12.95 38.05
C THR A 102 -11.45 11.56 38.15
N ASP A 103 -12.27 11.21 37.16
CA ASP A 103 -13.25 10.13 37.23
C ASP A 103 -12.97 9.00 36.21
N TYR A 104 -12.08 9.21 35.22
CA TYR A 104 -11.79 8.27 34.12
C TYR A 104 -10.30 8.22 33.72
N VAL A 105 -9.40 8.36 34.70
CA VAL A 105 -7.96 8.52 34.45
C VAL A 105 -7.26 7.19 34.13
N ASP A 106 -7.73 6.07 34.69
CA ASP A 106 -7.14 4.75 34.46
C ASP A 106 -7.54 4.18 33.10
N GLU A 107 -8.78 4.41 32.66
CA GLU A 107 -9.28 4.08 31.31
C GLU A 107 -8.47 4.85 30.24
N LEU A 108 -8.24 6.14 30.50
CA LEU A 108 -7.39 6.98 29.65
C LEU A 108 -5.94 6.47 29.59
N CYS A 109 -5.35 6.10 30.74
CA CYS A 109 -3.99 5.57 30.78
C CYS A 109 -3.87 4.20 30.11
N ALA A 110 -4.87 3.33 30.27
CA ALA A 110 -4.93 2.02 29.61
C ALA A 110 -4.94 2.14 28.09
N SER A 111 -5.77 3.02 27.52
CA SER A 111 -5.83 3.23 26.07
C SER A 111 -4.57 3.92 25.53
N LEU A 112 -4.04 4.93 26.23
CA LEU A 112 -2.79 5.59 25.83
C LEU A 112 -1.58 4.66 25.90
N ARG A 113 -1.56 3.71 26.85
CA ARG A 113 -0.52 2.66 26.92
C ARG A 113 -0.54 1.78 25.68
N ASN A 114 -1.72 1.34 25.24
CA ASN A 114 -1.83 0.47 24.09
C ASN A 114 -1.36 1.19 22.81
N LEU A 115 -1.72 2.47 22.63
CA LEU A 115 -1.18 3.32 21.55
C LEU A 115 0.36 3.47 21.62
N ASN A 116 0.91 3.69 22.82
CA ASN A 116 2.36 3.82 23.02
C ASN A 116 3.12 2.53 22.70
N GLN A 117 2.54 1.36 23.02
CA GLN A 117 3.07 0.04 22.66
C GLN A 117 3.07 -0.19 21.13
N MET A 118 2.14 0.42 20.40
CA MET A 118 2.08 0.42 18.93
C MET A 118 3.05 1.44 18.28
N GLY A 119 3.84 2.18 19.07
CA GLY A 119 4.76 3.21 18.56
C GLY A 119 4.10 4.54 18.20
N LEU A 120 2.89 4.80 18.70
CA LEU A 120 2.14 6.03 18.47
C LEU A 120 2.27 6.98 19.66
N PHE A 121 2.45 8.27 19.36
CA PHE A 121 2.69 9.32 20.36
C PHE A 121 1.69 10.47 20.18
N PRO A 122 0.41 10.29 20.57
CA PRO A 122 -0.59 11.35 20.48
C PRO A 122 -0.18 12.56 21.35
N VAL A 123 -0.48 13.77 20.88
CA VAL A 123 -0.21 15.00 21.62
C VAL A 123 -1.38 15.32 22.53
N ILE A 124 -1.16 15.26 23.84
CA ILE A 124 -2.21 15.45 24.83
C ILE A 124 -2.25 16.91 25.27
N ILE A 125 -3.43 17.52 25.30
CA ILE A 125 -3.68 18.81 25.96
C ILE A 125 -4.84 18.67 26.95
N HIS A 126 -4.66 19.10 28.20
CA HIS A 126 -5.67 18.94 29.25
C HIS A 126 -6.18 20.26 29.82
N GLY A 127 -7.42 20.23 30.32
CA GLY A 127 -8.03 21.31 31.08
C GLY A 127 -8.52 20.82 32.46
N ALA A 128 -8.65 21.72 33.44
CA ALA A 128 -8.97 21.40 34.83
C ALA A 128 -10.19 22.19 35.38
N GLY A 129 -11.20 22.40 34.54
CA GLY A 129 -12.33 23.30 34.80
C GLY A 129 -13.13 23.01 36.10
N PRO A 130 -13.59 21.77 36.33
CA PRO A 130 -14.28 21.39 37.57
C PRO A 130 -13.40 21.56 38.82
N GLN A 131 -12.15 21.14 38.75
CA GLN A 131 -11.16 21.29 39.82
C GLN A 131 -10.91 22.77 40.16
N LEU A 132 -10.86 23.63 39.14
CA LEU A 132 -10.65 25.07 39.31
C LEU A 132 -11.82 25.74 40.03
N ASN A 133 -13.06 25.36 39.70
CA ASN A 133 -14.24 25.86 40.42
C ASN A 133 -14.19 25.47 41.91
N LYS A 134 -13.89 24.20 42.21
CA LYS A 134 -13.74 23.70 43.60
C LYS A 134 -12.64 24.47 44.37
N ARG A 135 -11.48 24.73 43.75
CA ARG A 135 -10.37 25.47 44.39
C ARG A 135 -10.63 26.96 44.56
N LEU A 136 -11.34 27.61 43.64
CA LEU A 136 -11.70 29.03 43.76
C LEU A 136 -12.69 29.24 44.91
N GLN A 137 -13.72 28.38 45.01
CA GLN A 137 -14.66 28.37 46.13
C GLN A 137 -13.93 28.17 47.47
N ALA A 138 -13.04 27.18 47.57
CA ALA A 138 -12.23 26.94 48.77
C ALA A 138 -11.26 28.10 49.13
N ALA A 139 -10.91 28.95 48.17
CA ALA A 139 -10.05 30.13 48.35
C ALA A 139 -10.83 31.45 48.55
N GLY A 140 -12.16 31.39 48.71
CA GLY A 140 -13.02 32.56 48.81
C GLY A 140 -12.95 33.44 47.55
N VAL A 141 -13.09 32.82 46.38
CA VAL A 141 -13.19 33.50 45.07
C VAL A 141 -14.38 32.93 44.32
N GLU A 142 -15.36 33.78 44.01
CA GLU A 142 -16.50 33.36 43.18
C GLU A 142 -16.10 33.32 41.70
N PRO A 143 -16.33 32.20 40.98
CA PRO A 143 -16.06 32.11 39.55
C PRO A 143 -16.94 33.05 38.71
N GLN A 144 -16.36 34.16 38.25
CA GLN A 144 -17.04 35.09 37.33
C GLN A 144 -16.88 34.65 35.87
N TYR A 145 -17.94 34.80 35.08
CA TYR A 145 -17.97 34.50 33.64
C TYR A 145 -18.63 35.65 32.88
N ASN A 146 -18.10 35.97 31.71
CA ASN A 146 -18.75 36.81 30.70
C ASN A 146 -18.73 36.07 29.35
N GLU A 147 -19.85 36.03 28.63
CA GLU A 147 -20.02 35.25 27.38
C GLU A 147 -19.57 33.77 27.46
N GLY A 148 -19.61 33.16 28.65
CA GLY A 148 -19.11 31.80 28.91
C GLY A 148 -17.59 31.69 29.10
N ILE A 149 -16.84 32.78 28.92
CA ILE A 149 -15.40 32.88 29.22
C ILE A 149 -15.22 33.25 30.69
N ARG A 150 -14.31 32.57 31.40
CA ARG A 150 -13.99 32.86 32.80
C ARG A 150 -13.14 34.11 32.90
N ILE A 151 -13.62 35.15 33.59
CA ILE A 151 -12.82 36.32 33.93
C ILE A 151 -11.71 35.88 34.89
N THR A 152 -10.45 36.11 34.52
CA THR A 152 -9.29 35.53 35.22
C THR A 152 -8.41 36.64 35.79
N ASP A 153 -8.68 37.07 37.02
CA ASP A 153 -7.85 38.06 37.73
C ASP A 153 -6.54 37.45 38.27
N GLY A 154 -5.67 38.26 38.89
CA GLY A 154 -4.37 37.79 39.37
C GLY A 154 -4.45 36.69 40.45
N LYS A 155 -5.44 36.76 41.36
CA LYS A 155 -5.68 35.72 42.38
C LYS A 155 -6.16 34.43 41.72
N THR A 156 -7.09 34.53 40.77
CA THR A 156 -7.61 33.43 39.97
C THR A 156 -6.52 32.78 39.13
N MET A 157 -5.66 33.56 38.46
CA MET A 157 -4.55 33.07 37.64
C MET A 157 -3.50 32.33 38.47
N GLY A 158 -3.18 32.82 39.68
CA GLY A 158 -2.28 32.12 40.61
C GLY A 158 -2.81 30.74 41.03
N ILE A 159 -4.11 30.66 41.35
CA ILE A 159 -4.80 29.40 41.69
C ILE A 159 -4.87 28.47 40.48
N ALA A 160 -5.20 29.00 39.30
CA ALA A 160 -5.28 28.25 38.05
C ALA A 160 -3.92 27.68 37.63
N ARG A 161 -2.85 28.50 37.62
CA ARG A 161 -1.49 28.05 37.27
C ARG A 161 -1.02 26.93 38.18
N LYS A 162 -1.21 27.07 39.50
CA LYS A 162 -0.85 26.02 40.47
C LYS A 162 -1.62 24.72 40.21
N LEU A 163 -2.93 24.80 39.97
CA LEU A 163 -3.76 23.65 39.63
C LEU A 163 -3.32 22.98 38.31
N PHE A 164 -3.16 23.74 37.22
CA PHE A 164 -2.81 23.16 35.92
C PHE A 164 -1.48 22.41 35.94
N LEU A 165 -0.49 22.89 36.71
CA LEU A 165 0.77 22.19 36.92
C LEU A 165 0.56 20.89 37.71
N GLU A 166 -0.19 20.92 38.82
CA GLU A 166 -0.47 19.73 39.63
C GLU A 166 -1.25 18.65 38.85
N GLU A 167 -2.28 19.02 38.09
CA GLU A 167 -3.04 18.05 37.28
C GLU A 167 -2.21 17.54 36.08
N ASN A 168 -1.27 18.32 35.54
CA ASN A 168 -0.33 17.87 34.51
C ASN A 168 0.63 16.80 35.05
N PHE A 169 1.23 17.04 36.22
CA PHE A 169 2.13 16.07 36.83
C PHE A 169 1.39 14.79 37.23
N LYS A 170 0.19 14.87 37.83
CA LYS A 170 -0.64 13.68 38.11
C LYS A 170 -0.88 12.81 36.89
N LEU A 171 -1.25 13.41 35.74
CA LEU A 171 -1.50 12.66 34.51
C LEU A 171 -0.22 12.00 33.98
N VAL A 172 0.93 12.68 34.07
CA VAL A 172 2.24 12.10 33.71
C VAL A 172 2.64 10.97 34.66
N GLU A 173 2.47 11.12 35.97
CA GLU A 173 2.76 10.09 36.98
C GLU A 173 1.86 8.86 36.82
N ALA A 174 0.57 9.07 36.53
CA ALA A 174 -0.37 8.00 36.20
C ALA A 174 0.09 7.25 34.94
N LEU A 175 0.41 7.98 33.86
CA LEU A 175 0.92 7.40 32.61
C LEU A 175 2.21 6.59 32.82
N GLU A 176 3.21 7.12 33.54
CA GLU A 176 4.45 6.37 33.83
C GLU A 176 4.18 5.14 34.73
N SER A 177 3.22 5.21 35.65
CA SER A 177 2.82 4.04 36.46
C SER A 177 2.16 2.92 35.64
N TRP A 178 1.43 3.27 34.58
CA TRP A 178 0.90 2.34 33.56
C TRP A 178 1.95 1.89 32.53
N GLY A 179 3.21 2.30 32.68
CA GLY A 179 4.34 1.95 31.82
C GLY A 179 4.48 2.81 30.56
N VAL A 180 3.77 3.94 30.49
CA VAL A 180 3.72 4.84 29.34
C VAL A 180 4.73 5.96 29.51
N ARG A 181 5.66 6.12 28.57
CA ARG A 181 6.63 7.22 28.62
C ARG A 181 5.92 8.54 28.29
N ALA A 182 5.73 9.40 29.29
CA ALA A 182 5.06 10.71 29.14
C ALA A 182 6.00 11.87 29.51
N ARG A 183 5.88 13.01 28.82
CA ARG A 183 6.71 14.21 29.08
C ARG A 183 5.83 15.42 29.38
N PRO A 184 5.95 16.05 30.57
CA PRO A 184 5.20 17.25 30.91
C PRO A 184 5.75 18.44 30.10
N ILE A 185 4.87 19.18 29.41
CA ILE A 185 5.22 20.39 28.66
C ILE A 185 4.29 21.51 29.12
N THR A 186 4.72 22.26 30.13
CA THR A 186 3.88 23.16 30.93
C THR A 186 4.01 24.65 30.58
N SER A 187 4.89 24.99 29.62
CA SER A 187 5.23 26.35 29.20
C SER A 187 5.88 26.36 27.81
N GLY A 188 5.98 27.54 27.19
CA GLY A 188 6.75 27.82 25.97
C GLY A 188 6.18 27.27 24.65
N VAL A 189 5.08 26.51 24.66
CA VAL A 189 4.41 26.00 23.45
C VAL A 189 3.38 26.99 22.90
N LEU A 190 2.42 27.40 23.73
CA LEU A 190 1.33 28.28 23.28
C LEU A 190 1.73 29.74 23.55
N MET A 191 1.82 30.54 22.49
CA MET A 191 1.96 31.98 22.59
C MET A 191 0.58 32.63 22.42
N ALA A 192 0.30 33.70 23.17
CA ALA A 192 -1.00 34.37 23.15
C ALA A 192 -0.93 35.86 23.50
N ASP A 193 -1.76 36.64 22.83
CA ASP A 193 -2.08 38.00 23.22
C ASP A 193 -3.22 38.04 24.24
N TYR A 194 -3.37 39.17 24.93
CA TYR A 194 -4.55 39.43 25.76
C TYR A 194 -5.81 39.51 24.89
N LYS A 195 -6.82 38.65 25.15
CA LYS A 195 -8.07 38.67 24.37
C LYS A 195 -8.86 39.99 24.53
N ASP A 196 -9.06 40.37 25.79
CA ASP A 196 -9.42 41.71 26.22
C ASP A 196 -8.98 41.81 27.69
N LYS A 197 -8.07 42.75 27.94
CA LYS A 197 -7.40 42.94 29.24
C LYS A 197 -8.29 43.67 30.26
N GLU A 198 -9.27 44.44 29.80
CA GLU A 198 -10.23 45.14 30.65
C GLU A 198 -11.37 44.19 31.06
N THR A 199 -11.97 43.49 30.09
CA THR A 199 -13.10 42.57 30.35
C THR A 199 -12.67 41.25 31.00
N TYR A 200 -11.69 40.54 30.44
CA TYR A 200 -11.35 39.17 30.88
C TYR A 200 -10.07 39.07 31.72
N LYS A 201 -9.27 40.14 31.79
CA LYS A 201 -8.00 40.24 32.55
C LYS A 201 -6.93 39.27 32.00
N PHE A 202 -6.46 38.29 32.76
CA PHE A 202 -5.39 37.35 32.34
C PHE A 202 -5.94 36.18 31.49
N VAL A 203 -6.68 36.50 30.42
CA VAL A 203 -7.20 35.53 29.43
C VAL A 203 -6.58 35.80 28.07
N GLY A 204 -6.05 34.75 27.46
CA GLY A 204 -5.32 34.82 26.20
C GLY A 204 -6.13 34.35 24.99
N GLU A 205 -5.80 34.90 23.83
CA GLU A 205 -6.14 34.33 22.52
C GLU A 205 -4.83 33.91 21.84
N VAL A 206 -4.72 32.63 21.49
CA VAL A 206 -3.47 32.05 20.97
C VAL A 206 -3.18 32.57 19.56
N ASN A 207 -1.95 33.01 19.35
CA ASN A 207 -1.48 33.62 18.09
C ASN A 207 -0.37 32.80 17.41
N GLN A 208 0.38 31.99 18.15
CA GLN A 208 1.47 31.14 17.66
C GLN A 208 1.63 29.88 18.51
N VAL A 209 2.08 28.78 17.88
CA VAL A 209 2.35 27.49 18.55
C VAL A 209 3.76 26.98 18.22
N ASN A 210 4.61 26.87 19.24
CA ASN A 210 6.00 26.43 19.13
C ASN A 210 6.09 24.90 19.25
N VAL A 211 6.09 24.19 18.11
CA VAL A 211 6.05 22.71 18.06
C VAL A 211 7.36 22.01 18.46
N GLN A 212 8.48 22.73 18.65
CA GLN A 212 9.82 22.14 18.85
C GLN A 212 9.88 21.18 20.05
N SER A 213 9.34 21.58 21.21
CA SER A 213 9.32 20.76 22.43
C SER A 213 8.48 19.49 22.27
N ILE A 214 7.42 19.56 21.46
CA ILE A 214 6.52 18.45 21.13
C ILE A 214 7.25 17.45 20.22
N GLN A 215 7.88 17.94 19.15
CA GLN A 215 8.65 17.14 18.20
C GLN A 215 9.83 16.44 18.89
N ALA A 216 10.53 17.12 19.81
CA ALA A 216 11.58 16.51 20.62
C ALA A 216 11.05 15.39 21.53
N ALA A 217 9.91 15.59 22.21
CA ALA A 217 9.28 14.55 23.02
C ALA A 217 8.93 13.31 22.20
N ILE A 218 8.28 13.48 21.04
CA ILE A 218 7.88 12.39 20.15
C ILE A 218 9.10 11.66 19.56
N THR A 219 10.17 12.40 19.22
CA THR A 219 11.42 11.82 18.68
C THR A 219 12.15 10.97 19.72
N ASP A 220 12.11 11.36 21.00
CA ASP A 220 12.59 10.53 22.11
C ASP A 220 11.63 9.36 22.45
N GLY A 221 10.45 9.32 21.83
CA GLY A 221 9.38 8.34 22.05
C GLY A 221 8.59 8.54 23.35
N TYR A 222 8.35 9.79 23.73
CA TYR A 222 7.46 10.19 24.83
C TYR A 222 6.14 10.76 24.27
N ILE A 223 5.04 10.48 24.96
CA ILE A 223 3.76 11.20 24.80
C ILE A 223 3.91 12.60 25.43
N PRO A 224 3.80 13.70 24.66
CA PRO A 224 3.85 15.05 25.22
C PRO A 224 2.50 15.43 25.85
N VAL A 225 2.55 15.93 27.09
CA VAL A 225 1.35 16.27 27.89
C VAL A 225 1.35 17.76 28.24
N LEU A 226 0.47 18.53 27.58
CA LEU A 226 0.42 19.98 27.60
C LEU A 226 -0.71 20.53 28.50
N THR A 227 -0.46 21.68 29.12
CA THR A 227 -1.48 22.49 29.83
C THR A 227 -2.15 23.48 28.89
N CYS A 228 -3.43 23.82 29.10
CA CYS A 228 -4.11 24.92 28.40
C CYS A 228 -3.76 26.33 28.95
N MET A 229 -2.46 26.60 29.13
CA MET A 229 -1.90 27.91 29.48
C MET A 229 -1.03 28.40 28.33
N ALA A 230 -1.04 29.70 28.07
CA ALA A 230 -0.21 30.34 27.06
C ALA A 230 0.60 31.49 27.65
N GLU A 231 1.59 31.98 26.91
CA GLU A 231 2.50 33.06 27.33
C GLU A 231 2.50 34.20 26.31
N THR A 232 2.61 35.43 26.80
CA THR A 232 2.94 36.61 25.97
C THR A 232 4.44 36.61 25.64
N GLU A 233 4.90 37.45 24.70
CA GLU A 233 6.33 37.62 24.42
C GLU A 233 7.14 38.05 25.66
N ASP A 234 6.54 38.85 26.55
CA ASP A 234 7.11 39.25 27.86
C ASP A 234 7.12 38.12 28.92
N GLY A 235 6.61 36.93 28.60
CA GLY A 235 6.54 35.78 29.52
C GLY A 235 5.41 35.84 30.57
N GLN A 236 4.46 36.77 30.45
CA GLN A 236 3.25 36.75 31.28
C GLN A 236 2.33 35.60 30.84
N VAL A 237 2.05 34.68 31.76
CA VAL A 237 1.14 33.54 31.56
C VAL A 237 -0.31 33.99 31.52
N LEU A 238 -1.08 33.50 30.55
CA LEU A 238 -2.50 33.73 30.35
C LEU A 238 -3.29 32.42 30.37
N ASN A 239 -4.54 32.48 30.84
CA ASN A 239 -5.50 31.37 30.83
C ASN A 239 -6.15 31.27 29.45
N VAL A 240 -6.23 30.06 28.86
CA VAL A 240 -6.79 29.84 27.51
C VAL A 240 -7.88 28.76 27.56
N ASN A 241 -8.92 28.90 26.74
CA ASN A 241 -9.93 27.87 26.57
C ASN A 241 -9.29 26.59 25.98
N ALA A 242 -9.40 25.46 26.69
CA ALA A 242 -8.77 24.19 26.29
C ALA A 242 -9.25 23.63 24.94
N ASP A 243 -10.49 23.93 24.51
CA ASP A 243 -10.97 23.51 23.18
C ASP A 243 -10.35 24.39 22.07
N LYS A 244 -10.21 25.71 22.30
CA LYS A 244 -9.45 26.59 21.40
C LYS A 244 -7.96 26.24 21.34
N ALA A 245 -7.35 25.97 22.49
CA ALA A 245 -5.93 25.59 22.56
C ALA A 245 -5.66 24.27 21.82
N ALA A 246 -6.59 23.31 21.88
CA ALA A 246 -6.52 22.09 21.07
C ALA A 246 -6.70 22.35 19.58
N ALA A 247 -7.56 23.30 19.19
CA ALA A 247 -7.74 23.72 17.80
C ALA A 247 -6.45 24.33 17.21
N GLU A 248 -5.87 25.34 17.85
CA GLU A 248 -4.64 25.98 17.36
C GLU A 248 -3.43 25.02 17.37
N LEU A 249 -3.36 24.11 18.34
CA LEU A 249 -2.39 23.02 18.37
C LEU A 249 -2.56 22.04 17.19
N ALA A 250 -3.81 21.73 16.81
CA ALA A 250 -4.10 20.91 15.64
C ALA A 250 -3.81 21.65 14.32
N ARG A 251 -4.01 22.97 14.23
CA ARG A 251 -3.56 23.76 13.07
C ARG A 251 -2.04 23.70 12.87
N ALA A 252 -1.28 23.78 13.96
CA ALA A 252 0.18 23.77 13.93
C ALA A 252 0.80 22.40 13.65
N LEU A 253 0.12 21.30 14.01
CA LEU A 253 0.61 19.92 13.83
C LEU A 253 0.02 19.20 12.61
N VAL A 254 -1.13 19.65 12.11
CA VAL A 254 -1.91 19.05 11.01
C VAL A 254 -2.12 17.53 11.19
N PRO A 255 -2.79 17.09 12.28
CA PRO A 255 -3.00 15.68 12.57
C PRO A 255 -4.12 15.05 11.73
N LEU A 256 -4.13 13.72 11.60
CA LEU A 256 -5.26 13.01 10.99
C LEU A 256 -6.49 12.95 11.91
N LYS A 257 -6.29 12.70 13.21
CA LYS A 257 -7.37 12.59 14.20
C LYS A 257 -7.22 13.66 15.29
N ILE A 258 -8.30 14.35 15.59
CA ILE A 258 -8.42 15.34 16.67
C ILE A 258 -9.49 14.83 17.62
N VAL A 259 -9.15 14.51 18.86
CA VAL A 259 -10.06 13.79 19.76
C VAL A 259 -10.43 14.65 20.96
N TYR A 260 -11.72 14.92 21.15
CA TYR A 260 -12.26 15.57 22.35
C TYR A 260 -12.88 14.51 23.27
N LEU A 261 -12.18 14.15 24.35
CA LEU A 261 -12.69 13.18 25.32
C LEU A 261 -13.80 13.79 26.19
N SER A 262 -14.88 13.04 26.37
CA SER A 262 -16.09 13.45 27.10
C SER A 262 -16.78 12.28 27.79
N GLU A 263 -17.34 12.51 28.97
CA GLU A 263 -18.03 11.50 29.80
C GLU A 263 -19.23 10.87 29.06
N LYS A 264 -19.86 11.63 28.16
CA LYS A 264 -21.08 11.22 27.44
C LYS A 264 -20.83 10.41 26.18
N GLY A 265 -19.58 10.23 25.77
CA GLY A 265 -19.27 9.47 24.57
C GLY A 265 -19.62 10.13 23.22
N GLY A 266 -20.27 11.30 23.16
CA GLY A 266 -20.58 11.95 21.88
C GLY A 266 -21.62 13.06 21.96
N ILE A 267 -22.15 13.45 20.80
CA ILE A 267 -23.32 14.31 20.64
C ILE A 267 -24.55 13.42 20.43
N HIS A 268 -25.54 13.57 21.30
CA HIS A 268 -26.84 12.93 21.13
C HIS A 268 -27.85 13.90 20.51
N ASP A 269 -28.65 13.39 19.58
CA ASP A 269 -29.87 14.06 19.15
C ASP A 269 -30.87 14.08 20.31
N LYS A 270 -31.43 15.25 20.60
CA LYS A 270 -32.40 15.41 21.70
C LYS A 270 -33.84 15.12 21.29
N GLU A 271 -34.14 15.01 20.00
CA GLU A 271 -35.47 14.64 19.51
C GLU A 271 -35.63 13.11 19.50
N THR A 272 -34.63 12.37 19.00
CA THR A 272 -34.66 10.89 18.98
C THR A 272 -33.94 10.21 20.15
N GLY A 273 -33.14 10.94 20.93
CA GLY A 273 -32.31 10.41 22.02
C GLY A 273 -31.04 9.64 21.57
N LYS A 274 -30.91 9.38 20.27
CA LYS A 274 -29.83 8.55 19.71
C LYS A 274 -28.49 9.30 19.66
N LEU A 275 -27.41 8.53 19.69
CA LEU A 275 -26.08 9.02 19.37
C LEU A 275 -26.05 9.44 17.89
N ILE A 276 -25.42 10.57 17.59
CA ILE A 276 -25.07 10.96 16.22
C ILE A 276 -23.68 10.39 15.94
N GLU A 277 -23.62 9.35 15.11
CA GLU A 277 -22.38 8.61 14.82
C GLU A 277 -21.38 9.43 14.00
N ALA A 278 -21.87 10.19 13.02
CA ALA A 278 -21.05 11.06 12.17
C ALA A 278 -21.77 12.38 11.84
N ILE A 279 -21.00 13.41 11.49
CA ILE A 279 -21.50 14.66 10.91
C ILE A 279 -20.63 15.05 9.70
N ASN A 280 -21.23 15.21 8.53
CA ASN A 280 -20.60 15.61 7.27
C ASN A 280 -20.83 17.11 7.01
N LEU A 281 -19.88 17.96 7.44
CA LEU A 281 -20.06 19.41 7.50
C LEU A 281 -20.31 20.11 6.14
N ASP A 282 -19.83 19.56 5.03
CA ASP A 282 -20.07 20.13 3.69
C ASP A 282 -21.52 19.91 3.17
N GLU A 283 -22.31 19.06 3.84
CA GLU A 283 -23.74 18.80 3.53
C GLU A 283 -24.68 19.16 4.70
N GLU A 284 -24.36 18.74 5.92
CA GLU A 284 -25.30 18.68 7.04
C GLU A 284 -25.19 19.88 8.01
N TYR A 285 -24.16 20.72 7.87
CA TYR A 285 -23.87 21.79 8.84
C TYR A 285 -25.06 22.74 9.02
N ASP A 286 -25.66 23.19 7.92
CA ASP A 286 -26.80 24.11 7.98
C ASP A 286 -28.08 23.43 8.51
N GLU A 287 -28.25 22.12 8.29
CA GLU A 287 -29.37 21.37 8.90
C GLU A 287 -29.22 21.34 10.43
N TYR A 288 -28.05 20.88 10.94
CA TYR A 288 -27.79 20.86 12.37
C TYR A 288 -27.78 22.26 13.00
N MET A 289 -27.34 23.29 12.29
CA MET A 289 -27.44 24.68 12.74
C MET A 289 -28.89 25.20 12.80
N ASN A 290 -29.84 24.56 12.13
CA ASN A 290 -31.25 24.96 12.16
C ASN A 290 -32.12 24.08 13.08
N LYS A 291 -31.63 22.93 13.57
CA LYS A 291 -32.35 22.09 14.56
C LYS A 291 -32.57 22.84 15.89
N PRO A 292 -33.80 22.95 16.43
CA PRO A 292 -34.10 23.78 17.61
C PRO A 292 -33.31 23.42 18.88
N TRP A 293 -32.90 22.15 19.02
CA TRP A 293 -32.18 21.67 20.21
C TRP A 293 -30.66 21.97 20.19
N VAL A 294 -30.10 22.42 19.06
CA VAL A 294 -28.68 22.76 18.88
C VAL A 294 -28.41 24.18 19.42
N ILE A 295 -28.54 24.29 20.75
CA ILE A 295 -28.40 25.52 21.53
C ILE A 295 -26.95 25.77 21.98
N HIS A 296 -26.62 27.05 22.22
CA HIS A 296 -25.37 27.60 22.79
C HIS A 296 -24.13 26.69 22.71
N GLY A 297 -23.90 25.82 23.71
CA GLY A 297 -22.68 25.00 23.82
C GLY A 297 -22.48 24.02 22.66
N THR A 298 -23.53 23.31 22.23
CA THR A 298 -23.46 22.40 21.06
C THR A 298 -23.27 23.21 19.78
N ARG A 299 -23.95 24.37 19.68
CA ARG A 299 -23.84 25.27 18.53
C ARG A 299 -22.44 25.83 18.35
N SER A 300 -21.81 26.30 19.43
CA SER A 300 -20.41 26.73 19.41
C SER A 300 -19.52 25.56 19.01
N LYS A 301 -19.62 24.41 19.70
CA LYS A 301 -18.78 23.25 19.42
C LYS A 301 -18.77 22.83 17.94
N ILE A 302 -19.94 22.71 17.30
CA ILE A 302 -20.01 22.33 15.87
C ILE A 302 -19.46 23.44 14.97
N ARG A 303 -19.68 24.72 15.27
CA ARG A 303 -19.09 25.87 14.53
C ARG A 303 -17.57 25.93 14.67
N ASP A 304 -17.07 25.81 15.90
CA ASP A 304 -15.66 25.89 16.23
C ASP A 304 -14.90 24.71 15.58
N ILE A 305 -15.52 23.52 15.57
CA ILE A 305 -15.02 22.34 14.85
C ILE A 305 -15.07 22.53 13.32
N LYS A 306 -16.10 23.16 12.75
CA LYS A 306 -16.11 23.51 11.32
C LYS A 306 -14.96 24.46 10.98
N THR A 307 -14.81 25.53 11.76
CA THR A 307 -13.75 26.55 11.57
C THR A 307 -12.35 25.96 11.74
N LEU A 308 -12.18 24.91 12.55
CA LEU A 308 -10.93 24.17 12.65
C LEU A 308 -10.69 23.28 11.41
N LEU A 309 -11.72 22.56 10.96
CA LEU A 309 -11.61 21.62 9.85
C LEU A 309 -11.52 22.30 8.47
N ASP A 310 -12.13 23.48 8.31
CA ASP A 310 -12.08 24.26 7.05
C ASP A 310 -10.65 24.61 6.62
N ASP A 311 -9.77 24.87 7.59
CA ASP A 311 -8.34 25.18 7.38
C ASP A 311 -7.44 23.93 7.35
N LEU A 312 -7.99 22.73 7.61
CA LEU A 312 -7.27 21.47 7.62
C LEU A 312 -7.54 20.63 6.35
N PRO A 313 -6.66 19.66 6.02
CA PRO A 313 -6.91 18.72 4.93
C PRO A 313 -8.23 17.96 5.09
N ARG A 314 -8.91 17.62 3.98
CA ARG A 314 -10.17 16.82 4.00
C ARG A 314 -10.01 15.44 4.66
N SER A 315 -8.78 14.94 4.80
CA SER A 315 -8.45 13.70 5.52
C SER A 315 -8.42 13.85 7.05
N SER A 316 -8.31 15.08 7.57
CA SER A 316 -8.36 15.34 9.01
C SER A 316 -9.80 15.27 9.51
N SER A 317 -9.98 14.73 10.73
CA SER A 317 -11.29 14.55 11.34
C SER A 317 -11.27 14.82 12.84
N VAL A 318 -12.41 15.25 13.37
CA VAL A 318 -12.62 15.54 14.79
C VAL A 318 -13.58 14.50 15.37
N ALA A 319 -13.18 13.78 16.42
CA ALA A 319 -14.04 12.83 17.12
C ALA A 319 -14.37 13.29 18.55
N ILE A 320 -15.60 13.04 19.00
CA ILE A 320 -16.06 13.30 20.36
C ILE A 320 -16.50 11.96 20.96
N ILE A 321 -15.75 11.44 21.95
CA ILE A 321 -15.85 10.04 22.42
C ILE A 321 -15.61 9.88 23.93
N HIS A 322 -15.81 8.66 24.44
CA HIS A 322 -15.43 8.22 25.79
C HIS A 322 -13.96 7.70 25.81
N PRO A 323 -13.19 7.83 26.91
CA PRO A 323 -11.79 7.40 26.96
C PRO A 323 -11.57 5.92 26.61
N GLU A 324 -12.40 5.01 27.13
CA GLU A 324 -12.35 3.55 26.83
C GLU A 324 -12.43 3.23 25.33
N SER A 325 -13.04 4.14 24.56
CA SER A 325 -13.30 3.99 23.14
C SER A 325 -12.23 4.62 22.24
N LEU A 326 -11.17 5.18 22.82
CA LEU A 326 -10.12 5.91 22.10
C LEU A 326 -9.45 5.07 21.00
N GLU A 327 -9.16 3.79 21.27
CA GLU A 327 -8.55 2.89 20.29
C GLU A 327 -9.47 2.62 19.10
N ARG A 328 -10.76 2.32 19.36
CA ARG A 328 -11.72 2.01 18.30
C ARG A 328 -11.95 3.22 17.39
N GLU A 329 -12.17 4.39 17.98
CA GLU A 329 -12.39 5.62 17.22
C GLU A 329 -11.17 6.07 16.42
N LEU A 330 -9.94 5.86 16.91
CA LEU A 330 -8.76 6.26 16.15
C LEU A 330 -8.63 5.49 14.84
N PHE A 331 -8.99 4.20 14.82
CA PHE A 331 -8.69 3.30 13.70
C PHE A 331 -9.89 2.80 12.87
N THR A 332 -11.13 2.89 13.37
CA THR A 332 -12.33 2.50 12.61
C THR A 332 -13.16 3.69 12.15
N HIS A 333 -14.03 3.46 11.16
CA HIS A 333 -15.07 4.42 10.74
C HIS A 333 -16.44 4.11 11.35
N SER A 334 -16.64 2.87 11.81
CA SER A 334 -17.77 2.41 12.63
C SER A 334 -17.88 3.21 13.94
N GLY A 335 -16.77 3.78 14.40
CA GLY A 335 -16.71 4.82 15.42
C GLY A 335 -17.10 4.36 16.83
N ALA A 336 -17.11 5.31 17.76
CA ALA A 336 -17.54 5.07 19.13
C ALA A 336 -18.16 6.31 19.81
N GLY A 337 -18.48 7.32 19.02
CA GLY A 337 -19.09 8.56 19.47
C GLY A 337 -19.57 9.37 18.28
N THR A 338 -19.22 10.66 18.22
CA THR A 338 -19.53 11.51 17.06
C THR A 338 -18.28 11.87 16.28
N LEU A 339 -18.16 11.35 15.07
CA LEU A 339 -17.11 11.66 14.10
C LEU A 339 -17.52 12.82 13.19
N ILE A 340 -17.01 14.02 13.48
CA ILE A 340 -17.24 15.25 12.72
C ILE A 340 -16.10 15.46 11.71
N ARG A 341 -16.46 15.71 10.46
CA ARG A 341 -15.52 15.86 9.34
C ARG A 341 -16.13 16.77 8.27
N ARG A 342 -15.31 17.29 7.35
CA ARG A 342 -15.84 17.98 6.15
C ARG A 342 -16.68 17.03 5.30
N GLY A 343 -16.17 15.81 5.10
CA GLY A 343 -16.72 14.87 4.14
C GLY A 343 -16.38 15.29 2.72
N THR A 344 -17.23 14.86 1.78
CA THR A 344 -17.23 15.32 0.39
C THR A 344 -18.69 15.53 0.03
N LYS A 345 -19.02 16.70 -0.51
CA LYS A 345 -20.40 17.01 -0.91
C LYS A 345 -20.78 16.14 -2.10
N LEU A 346 -21.90 15.43 -2.00
CA LEU A 346 -22.45 14.68 -3.11
C LEU A 346 -23.26 15.60 -4.02
N GLN A 347 -22.93 15.56 -5.31
CA GLN A 347 -23.79 16.03 -6.37
C GLN A 347 -24.91 15.00 -6.63
N GLN A 348 -26.03 15.49 -7.15
CA GLN A 348 -27.16 14.66 -7.54
C GLN A 348 -27.60 15.03 -8.96
N ALA A 349 -27.92 14.02 -9.78
CA ALA A 349 -28.44 14.21 -11.12
C ALA A 349 -29.64 13.31 -11.40
N SER A 350 -30.67 13.85 -12.06
CA SER A 350 -31.83 13.12 -12.55
C SER A 350 -31.95 13.10 -14.07
N SER A 351 -31.04 13.76 -14.80
CA SER A 351 -30.85 13.61 -16.23
C SER A 351 -29.36 13.54 -16.61
N LEU A 352 -29.06 12.98 -17.78
CA LEU A 352 -27.68 12.92 -18.29
C LEU A 352 -27.12 14.30 -18.67
N SER A 353 -27.96 15.32 -18.81
CA SER A 353 -27.58 16.73 -19.03
C SER A 353 -27.10 17.45 -17.76
N GLU A 354 -27.25 16.86 -16.58
CA GLU A 354 -26.79 17.44 -15.30
C GLU A 354 -25.36 17.04 -14.93
N PHE A 355 -24.71 16.16 -15.70
CA PHE A 355 -23.30 15.80 -15.51
C PHE A 355 -22.38 16.74 -16.32
N GLU A 356 -21.34 17.27 -15.68
CA GLU A 356 -20.39 18.19 -16.34
C GLU A 356 -19.56 17.52 -17.44
N ASP A 357 -19.15 16.25 -17.26
CA ASP A 357 -18.52 15.45 -18.32
C ASP A 357 -19.09 14.02 -18.40
N LEU A 358 -19.83 13.77 -19.50
CA LEU A 358 -20.32 12.44 -19.87
C LEU A 358 -19.19 11.45 -20.19
N SER A 359 -18.00 11.92 -20.55
CA SER A 359 -16.82 11.10 -20.80
C SER A 359 -16.26 10.54 -19.49
N GLN A 360 -16.15 11.36 -18.44
CA GLN A 360 -15.80 10.96 -17.09
C GLN A 360 -16.86 10.00 -16.50
N LEU A 361 -18.17 10.28 -16.69
CA LEU A 361 -19.24 9.35 -16.32
C LEU A 361 -19.06 7.97 -16.98
N LYS A 362 -18.80 7.93 -18.29
CA LYS A 362 -18.53 6.68 -19.02
C LYS A 362 -17.27 5.98 -18.51
N GLN A 363 -16.19 6.71 -18.23
CA GLN A 363 -14.96 6.15 -17.68
C GLN A 363 -15.19 5.54 -16.29
N THR A 364 -15.86 6.24 -15.38
CA THR A 364 -16.20 5.73 -14.05
C THR A 364 -17.08 4.49 -14.13
N LEU A 365 -18.05 4.43 -15.06
CA LEU A 365 -18.86 3.23 -15.28
C LEU A 365 -18.06 2.04 -15.87
N VAL A 366 -16.98 2.28 -16.62
CA VAL A 366 -16.11 1.21 -17.16
C VAL A 366 -15.04 0.77 -16.16
N ARG A 367 -14.58 1.66 -15.27
CA ARG A 367 -13.41 1.53 -14.39
C ARG A 367 -13.24 0.16 -13.74
N ASP A 368 -14.31 -0.34 -13.13
CA ASP A 368 -14.27 -1.55 -12.29
C ASP A 368 -14.86 -2.78 -13.01
N ARG A 369 -14.92 -2.78 -14.36
CA ARG A 369 -15.64 -3.77 -15.19
C ARG A 369 -14.78 -4.44 -16.27
N ALA A 370 -14.21 -5.59 -15.93
CA ALA A 370 -13.43 -6.42 -16.86
C ALA A 370 -14.31 -7.10 -17.94
N GLY A 371 -13.99 -6.87 -19.21
CA GLY A 371 -14.60 -7.55 -20.35
C GLY A 371 -14.20 -6.92 -21.69
N LEU A 372 -14.13 -7.73 -22.76
CA LEU A 372 -13.70 -7.31 -24.11
C LEU A 372 -14.62 -6.27 -24.80
N ASP A 373 -15.77 -5.93 -24.20
CA ASP A 373 -16.83 -5.14 -24.82
C ASP A 373 -17.54 -4.21 -23.80
N SER A 374 -16.95 -3.98 -22.62
CA SER A 374 -17.60 -3.27 -21.50
C SER A 374 -18.03 -1.84 -21.84
N ALA A 375 -17.21 -1.11 -22.60
CA ALA A 375 -17.54 0.23 -23.08
C ALA A 375 -18.81 0.27 -23.95
N ALA A 376 -19.01 -0.72 -24.83
CA ALA A 376 -20.17 -0.79 -25.71
C ALA A 376 -21.45 -1.31 -25.00
N VAL A 377 -21.32 -1.89 -23.80
CA VAL A 377 -22.46 -2.13 -22.90
C VAL A 377 -22.80 -0.84 -22.14
N VAL A 378 -21.81 -0.12 -21.62
CA VAL A 378 -22.03 1.18 -20.96
C VAL A 378 -22.66 2.21 -21.89
N ASP A 379 -22.27 2.27 -23.17
CA ASP A 379 -22.91 3.15 -24.16
C ASP A 379 -24.41 2.85 -24.33
N ARG A 380 -24.80 1.57 -24.43
CA ARG A 380 -26.20 1.16 -24.54
C ARG A 380 -27.00 1.43 -23.28
N TYR A 381 -26.37 1.29 -22.11
CA TYR A 381 -26.97 1.64 -20.83
C TYR A 381 -27.21 3.15 -20.70
N LEU A 382 -26.22 3.98 -21.04
CA LEU A 382 -26.37 5.45 -21.07
C LEU A 382 -27.45 5.88 -22.08
N GLU A 383 -27.55 5.24 -23.24
CA GLU A 383 -28.64 5.49 -24.19
C GLU A 383 -30.01 5.13 -23.59
N SER A 384 -30.11 4.02 -22.86
CA SER A 384 -31.37 3.64 -22.18
C SER A 384 -31.76 4.61 -21.06
N LEU A 385 -30.79 5.13 -20.30
CA LEU A 385 -31.02 6.11 -19.23
C LEU A 385 -31.60 7.45 -19.75
N LYS A 386 -31.37 7.84 -21.01
CA LYS A 386 -32.04 9.02 -21.60
C LYS A 386 -33.56 8.91 -21.63
N SER A 387 -34.08 7.68 -21.65
CA SER A 387 -35.52 7.38 -21.76
C SER A 387 -36.17 7.00 -20.42
N GLN A 388 -35.41 7.04 -19.32
CA GLN A 388 -35.80 6.50 -18.02
C GLN A 388 -35.60 7.55 -16.92
N GLN A 389 -36.43 7.49 -15.87
CA GLN A 389 -36.17 8.25 -14.66
C GLN A 389 -35.09 7.53 -13.84
N PHE A 390 -34.12 8.27 -13.35
CA PHE A 390 -33.10 7.80 -12.40
C PHE A 390 -32.74 8.91 -11.42
N ARG A 391 -31.99 8.55 -10.38
CA ARG A 391 -31.31 9.51 -9.51
C ARG A 391 -29.90 9.00 -9.23
N ALA A 392 -28.91 9.77 -9.68
CA ALA A 392 -27.51 9.50 -9.44
C ALA A 392 -27.00 10.29 -8.23
N TYR A 393 -26.05 9.70 -7.52
CA TYR A 393 -25.31 10.32 -6.42
C TYR A 393 -23.81 10.12 -6.69
N PHE A 394 -23.05 11.20 -6.73
CA PHE A 394 -21.62 11.16 -7.05
C PHE A 394 -20.86 12.30 -6.37
N ASP A 395 -19.56 12.14 -6.16
CA ASP A 395 -18.69 13.21 -5.67
C ASP A 395 -18.05 14.00 -6.83
N ASP A 396 -17.53 15.19 -6.54
CA ASP A 396 -16.92 16.10 -7.52
C ASP A 396 -15.79 15.45 -8.36
N ASN A 397 -15.09 14.43 -7.84
CA ASN A 397 -14.02 13.74 -8.56
C ASN A 397 -14.50 12.50 -9.35
N MET A 398 -15.77 12.11 -9.21
CA MET A 398 -16.32 10.82 -9.69
C MET A 398 -15.56 9.59 -9.16
N GLU A 399 -15.01 9.69 -7.95
CA GLU A 399 -14.44 8.55 -7.24
C GLU A 399 -15.54 7.55 -6.84
N ALA A 400 -16.71 8.04 -6.46
CA ALA A 400 -17.92 7.29 -6.17
C ALA A 400 -19.08 7.68 -7.10
N LEU A 401 -19.83 6.68 -7.55
CA LEU A 401 -21.06 6.85 -8.33
C LEU A 401 -22.07 5.77 -7.93
N ALA A 402 -23.25 6.19 -7.47
CA ALA A 402 -24.43 5.35 -7.37
C ALA A 402 -25.49 5.83 -8.37
N ILE A 403 -26.23 4.90 -8.97
CA ILE A 403 -27.43 5.20 -9.78
C ILE A 403 -28.58 4.35 -9.26
N VAL A 404 -29.61 5.03 -8.73
CA VAL A 404 -30.86 4.43 -8.25
C VAL A 404 -31.96 4.66 -9.27
N LEU A 405 -32.72 3.62 -9.56
CA LEU A 405 -33.95 3.67 -10.34
C LEU A 405 -35.14 3.76 -9.37
N PRO A 406 -36.05 4.74 -9.54
CA PRO A 406 -37.25 4.86 -8.71
C PRO A 406 -38.24 3.70 -8.99
N PRO A 407 -39.22 3.47 -8.10
CA PRO A 407 -40.32 2.54 -8.35
C PRO A 407 -41.05 2.86 -9.67
N SER A 408 -41.55 1.82 -10.33
CA SER A 408 -42.22 1.93 -11.63
C SER A 408 -43.49 1.08 -11.68
N ALA A 409 -44.31 1.24 -12.73
CA ALA A 409 -45.55 0.49 -12.90
C ALA A 409 -45.36 -1.05 -12.95
N SER A 410 -44.14 -1.54 -13.16
CA SER A 410 -43.77 -2.96 -13.15
C SER A 410 -42.87 -3.37 -11.96
N ASN A 411 -42.51 -2.46 -11.05
CA ASN A 411 -41.67 -2.80 -9.90
C ASN A 411 -41.93 -1.87 -8.70
N LYS A 412 -42.42 -2.43 -7.59
CA LYS A 412 -42.88 -1.70 -6.38
C LYS A 412 -41.77 -0.95 -5.63
N LEU A 413 -40.51 -1.35 -5.81
CA LEU A 413 -39.37 -0.91 -5.00
C LEU A 413 -38.38 -0.09 -5.82
N ALA A 414 -37.62 0.79 -5.16
CA ALA A 414 -36.45 1.40 -5.79
C ALA A 414 -35.34 0.35 -5.94
N HIS A 415 -34.53 0.47 -7.00
CA HIS A 415 -33.44 -0.46 -7.29
C HIS A 415 -32.12 0.26 -7.52
N LEU A 416 -31.06 -0.17 -6.82
CA LEU A 416 -29.69 0.29 -7.09
C LEU A 416 -29.16 -0.42 -8.34
N ALA A 417 -29.19 0.29 -9.49
CA ALA A 417 -28.74 -0.24 -10.77
C ALA A 417 -27.21 -0.38 -10.84
N THR A 418 -26.47 0.51 -10.18
CA THR A 418 -25.02 0.36 -10.00
C THR A 418 -24.53 1.18 -8.81
N LEU A 419 -23.52 0.64 -8.12
CA LEU A 419 -22.61 1.38 -7.23
C LEU A 419 -21.20 1.09 -7.74
N THR A 420 -20.40 2.12 -7.98
CA THR A 420 -19.06 2.00 -8.57
C THR A 420 -18.13 3.00 -7.88
N MET A 421 -17.08 2.50 -7.24
CA MET A 421 -16.31 3.27 -6.25
C MET A 421 -14.83 2.90 -6.28
N THR A 422 -13.94 3.90 -6.25
CA THR A 422 -12.50 3.69 -6.10
C THR A 422 -12.17 3.01 -4.77
N ARG A 423 -11.00 2.36 -4.68
CA ARG A 423 -10.50 1.82 -3.41
C ARG A 423 -10.28 2.91 -2.35
N SER A 424 -9.93 4.13 -2.76
CA SER A 424 -9.89 5.31 -1.89
C SER A 424 -11.28 5.68 -1.37
N ALA A 425 -12.30 5.72 -2.22
CA ALA A 425 -13.67 6.03 -1.79
C ALA A 425 -14.27 4.96 -0.87
N TRP A 426 -13.97 3.67 -1.09
CA TRP A 426 -14.32 2.57 -0.18
C TRP A 426 -13.59 2.62 1.17
N LEU A 427 -12.28 2.94 1.18
CA LEU A 427 -11.50 3.05 2.41
C LEU A 427 -11.81 4.35 3.18
N SER A 428 -12.34 5.37 2.50
CA SER A 428 -12.98 6.54 3.11
C SER A 428 -14.44 6.25 3.51
N ASN A 429 -15.10 7.23 4.12
CA ASN A 429 -16.54 7.21 4.42
C ASN A 429 -17.36 7.95 3.32
N ILE A 430 -16.99 7.83 2.05
CA ILE A 430 -17.83 8.29 0.91
C ILE A 430 -18.94 7.25 0.64
N ALA A 431 -18.65 5.96 0.70
CA ALA A 431 -19.64 4.88 0.54
C ALA A 431 -20.85 5.05 1.48
N ASP A 432 -20.56 5.31 2.75
CA ASP A 432 -21.57 5.49 3.80
C ASP A 432 -22.36 6.80 3.62
N ASN A 433 -21.76 7.89 3.11
CA ASN A 433 -22.50 9.12 2.78
C ASN A 433 -23.45 8.91 1.60
N VAL A 434 -22.97 8.24 0.53
CA VAL A 434 -23.80 7.88 -0.63
C VAL A 434 -24.99 7.03 -0.19
N PHE A 435 -24.76 6.03 0.67
CA PHE A 435 -25.84 5.16 1.16
C PHE A 435 -26.83 5.89 2.09
N GLN A 436 -26.37 6.83 2.93
CA GLN A 436 -27.27 7.65 3.75
C GLN A 436 -28.14 8.59 2.90
N ASN A 437 -27.55 9.27 1.90
CA ASN A 437 -28.29 10.08 0.93
C ASN A 437 -29.32 9.23 0.16
N MET A 438 -28.95 8.03 -0.29
CA MET A 438 -29.88 7.08 -0.90
C MET A 438 -31.00 6.64 0.05
N LYS A 439 -30.72 6.32 1.32
CA LYS A 439 -31.74 5.84 2.28
C LYS A 439 -32.70 6.95 2.73
N ARG A 440 -32.27 8.22 2.72
CA ARG A 440 -33.13 9.39 2.92
C ARG A 440 -34.12 9.56 1.76
N ASP A 441 -33.63 9.51 0.52
CA ASP A 441 -34.42 9.81 -0.68
C ASP A 441 -35.27 8.61 -1.14
N PHE A 442 -34.79 7.38 -0.88
CA PHE A 442 -35.45 6.11 -1.20
C PHE A 442 -35.54 5.23 0.06
N PRO A 443 -36.60 5.36 0.88
CA PRO A 443 -36.73 4.63 2.15
C PRO A 443 -37.07 3.14 1.98
N LYS A 444 -37.42 2.69 0.76
CA LYS A 444 -37.63 1.26 0.41
C LYS A 444 -36.82 0.93 -0.84
N LEU A 445 -35.79 0.10 -0.72
CA LEU A 445 -34.84 -0.17 -1.80
C LEU A 445 -34.29 -1.61 -1.75
N ALA A 446 -34.07 -2.19 -2.92
CA ALA A 446 -33.42 -3.48 -3.12
C ALA A 446 -32.16 -3.33 -4.00
N TRP A 447 -31.20 -4.26 -3.83
CA TRP A 447 -29.99 -4.32 -4.65
C TRP A 447 -29.37 -5.72 -4.68
N THR A 448 -28.46 -5.97 -5.63
CA THR A 448 -27.79 -7.28 -5.77
C THR A 448 -26.28 -7.13 -5.88
N VAL A 449 -25.57 -7.93 -5.10
CA VAL A 449 -24.11 -7.98 -5.02
C VAL A 449 -23.66 -9.38 -5.43
N LYS A 450 -22.42 -9.57 -5.88
CA LYS A 450 -21.88 -10.91 -6.05
C LYS A 450 -21.45 -11.50 -4.70
N GLN A 451 -21.46 -12.82 -4.58
CA GLN A 451 -21.05 -13.52 -3.36
C GLN A 451 -19.52 -13.49 -3.14
N ASP A 452 -18.73 -13.10 -4.16
CA ASP A 452 -17.27 -12.93 -4.13
C ASP A 452 -16.82 -11.46 -4.00
N ASP A 453 -17.74 -10.51 -3.79
CA ASP A 453 -17.43 -9.09 -3.64
C ASP A 453 -16.63 -8.79 -2.35
N GLU A 454 -15.53 -8.03 -2.46
CA GLU A 454 -14.67 -7.69 -1.31
C GLU A 454 -15.39 -6.93 -0.19
N ASN A 455 -16.50 -6.25 -0.50
CA ASN A 455 -17.26 -5.38 0.41
C ASN A 455 -18.59 -6.02 0.86
N LEU A 456 -18.82 -7.32 0.58
CA LEU A 456 -20.09 -8.00 0.88
C LEU A 456 -20.56 -7.83 2.33
N THR A 457 -19.63 -7.80 3.31
CA THR A 457 -19.94 -7.55 4.72
C THR A 457 -20.60 -6.19 4.94
N TRP A 458 -20.10 -5.12 4.30
CA TRP A 458 -20.68 -3.77 4.43
C TRP A 458 -22.09 -3.70 3.84
N PHE A 459 -22.33 -4.34 2.69
CA PHE A 459 -23.69 -4.44 2.16
C PHE A 459 -24.64 -5.20 3.13
N SER A 460 -24.13 -6.20 3.85
CA SER A 460 -24.89 -6.90 4.89
C SER A 460 -25.14 -6.05 6.14
N GLU A 461 -24.24 -5.13 6.49
CA GLU A 461 -24.41 -4.17 7.60
C GLU A 461 -25.46 -3.08 7.30
N LYS A 462 -25.67 -2.74 6.02
CA LYS A 462 -26.64 -1.71 5.60
C LYS A 462 -28.04 -2.27 5.25
N ALA A 463 -28.18 -3.59 5.20
CA ALA A 463 -29.43 -4.27 4.85
C ALA A 463 -30.24 -4.67 6.09
N GLU A 464 -31.56 -4.77 5.93
CA GLU A 464 -32.47 -5.31 6.94
C GLU A 464 -32.83 -6.79 6.64
N GLY A 465 -32.55 -7.26 5.42
CA GLY A 465 -32.63 -8.67 5.05
C GLY A 465 -31.78 -9.00 3.83
N SER A 466 -31.47 -10.29 3.65
CA SER A 466 -30.71 -10.81 2.50
C SER A 466 -31.10 -12.23 2.10
N ILE A 467 -30.79 -12.61 0.85
CA ILE A 467 -30.85 -14.00 0.36
C ILE A 467 -29.76 -14.26 -0.68
N ALA A 468 -29.04 -15.37 -0.53
CA ALA A 468 -27.99 -15.79 -1.46
C ALA A 468 -28.48 -16.91 -2.41
N ARG A 469 -28.10 -16.82 -3.70
CA ARG A 469 -28.43 -17.83 -4.74
C ARG A 469 -27.42 -17.77 -5.88
N ARG A 470 -26.89 -18.94 -6.29
CA ARG A 470 -26.05 -19.10 -7.51
C ARG A 470 -24.83 -18.16 -7.62
N GLY A 471 -24.26 -17.72 -6.50
CA GLY A 471 -23.14 -16.77 -6.49
C GLY A 471 -23.55 -15.29 -6.49
N GLU A 472 -24.84 -14.99 -6.39
CA GLU A 472 -25.40 -13.65 -6.20
C GLU A 472 -26.07 -13.54 -4.83
N VAL A 473 -26.09 -12.33 -4.24
CA VAL A 473 -26.80 -12.02 -3.00
C VAL A 473 -27.71 -10.82 -3.23
N LEU A 474 -29.01 -10.99 -2.98
CA LEU A 474 -29.98 -9.92 -2.90
C LEU A 474 -29.97 -9.35 -1.48
N PHE A 475 -30.04 -8.03 -1.36
CA PHE A 475 -30.22 -7.28 -0.12
C PHE A 475 -31.37 -6.28 -0.26
N TRP A 476 -32.01 -5.93 0.85
CA TRP A 476 -33.07 -4.91 0.89
C TRP A 476 -33.15 -4.18 2.23
N TYR A 477 -33.83 -3.03 2.23
CA TYR A 477 -34.32 -2.36 3.44
C TYR A 477 -35.70 -1.70 3.20
N GLY A 478 -36.43 -1.44 4.28
CA GLY A 478 -37.72 -0.74 4.29
C GLY A 478 -38.92 -1.59 3.89
N ILE A 479 -38.89 -2.91 4.02
CA ILE A 479 -40.00 -3.79 3.62
C ILE A 479 -40.67 -4.40 4.86
N ASP A 480 -41.78 -3.79 5.28
CA ASP A 480 -42.47 -4.12 6.53
C ASP A 480 -43.44 -5.31 6.41
N SER A 481 -43.87 -5.66 5.19
CA SER A 481 -44.79 -6.78 4.92
C SER A 481 -44.02 -8.09 4.66
N PRO A 482 -44.32 -9.18 5.40
CA PRO A 482 -43.82 -10.52 5.08
C PRO A 482 -44.21 -11.01 3.68
N GLU A 483 -45.34 -10.54 3.14
CA GLU A 483 -45.84 -10.87 1.82
C GLU A 483 -45.01 -10.22 0.70
N ASP A 484 -44.73 -8.91 0.81
CA ASP A 484 -43.84 -8.21 -0.14
C ASP A 484 -42.40 -8.78 -0.10
N VAL A 485 -41.89 -9.11 1.10
CA VAL A 485 -40.58 -9.81 1.23
C VAL A 485 -40.63 -11.18 0.55
N ARG A 486 -41.72 -11.93 0.70
CA ARG A 486 -41.89 -13.26 0.08
C ARG A 486 -42.01 -13.19 -1.44
N GLU A 487 -42.68 -12.17 -1.97
CA GLU A 487 -42.76 -11.89 -3.41
C GLU A 487 -41.36 -11.58 -3.96
N LEU A 488 -40.64 -10.63 -3.37
CA LEU A 488 -39.27 -10.26 -3.75
C LEU A 488 -38.31 -11.46 -3.69
N MET A 489 -38.33 -12.24 -2.61
CA MET A 489 -37.52 -13.45 -2.48
C MET A 489 -37.89 -14.51 -3.53
N SER A 490 -39.18 -14.66 -3.86
CA SER A 490 -39.67 -15.60 -4.87
C SER A 490 -39.19 -15.21 -6.28
N GLU A 491 -39.25 -13.92 -6.64
CA GLU A 491 -38.76 -13.41 -7.91
C GLU A 491 -37.23 -13.56 -8.05
N PHE A 492 -36.45 -13.22 -7.01
CA PHE A 492 -35.00 -13.46 -7.03
C PHE A 492 -34.66 -14.95 -7.08
N VAL A 493 -35.44 -15.80 -6.40
CA VAL A 493 -35.32 -17.26 -6.51
C VAL A 493 -35.69 -17.75 -7.92
N LYS A 494 -36.63 -17.12 -8.62
CA LYS A 494 -36.99 -17.50 -10.00
C LYS A 494 -35.93 -17.03 -11.01
N ASP A 495 -35.65 -15.73 -11.04
CA ASP A 495 -34.97 -15.05 -12.15
C ASP A 495 -33.59 -14.44 -11.79
N GLY A 496 -33.18 -14.43 -10.51
CA GLY A 496 -31.89 -13.89 -10.05
C GLY A 496 -31.73 -12.40 -10.33
N ARG A 497 -30.51 -11.92 -10.65
CA ARG A 497 -30.28 -10.54 -11.14
C ARG A 497 -31.17 -10.11 -12.32
N GLN A 498 -31.83 -11.02 -13.04
CA GLN A 498 -32.71 -10.69 -14.16
C GLN A 498 -34.11 -10.23 -13.73
N MET A 499 -34.49 -10.33 -12.45
CA MET A 499 -35.77 -9.79 -11.95
C MET A 499 -35.93 -8.27 -12.16
N PHE A 500 -34.81 -7.53 -12.18
CA PHE A 500 -34.79 -6.08 -12.48
C PHE A 500 -34.73 -5.78 -13.99
N GLY A 501 -34.85 -6.81 -14.84
CA GLY A 501 -34.93 -6.72 -16.30
C GLY A 501 -33.69 -6.13 -16.97
N ASP A 502 -33.91 -5.58 -18.16
CA ASP A 502 -32.90 -4.92 -18.99
C ASP A 502 -32.41 -3.56 -18.43
N ILE A 503 -33.05 -3.08 -17.37
CA ILE A 503 -32.84 -1.74 -16.77
C ILE A 503 -31.58 -1.71 -15.89
N ASN A 504 -31.09 -2.88 -15.45
CA ASN A 504 -29.87 -3.00 -14.64
C ASN A 504 -28.63 -3.23 -15.53
N LEU A 505 -27.64 -2.33 -15.44
CA LEU A 505 -26.35 -2.40 -16.14
C LEU A 505 -25.62 -3.73 -15.88
N GLU A 506 -25.62 -4.22 -14.64
CA GLU A 506 -25.01 -5.50 -14.27
C GLU A 506 -25.69 -6.69 -14.99
N SER A 507 -27.02 -6.61 -15.16
CA SER A 507 -27.82 -7.62 -15.86
C SER A 507 -27.69 -7.53 -17.39
N GLN A 508 -27.33 -6.36 -17.95
CA GLN A 508 -26.88 -6.23 -19.34
C GLN A 508 -25.49 -6.87 -19.53
N LEU A 509 -24.53 -6.55 -18.65
CA LEU A 509 -23.15 -7.06 -18.69
C LEU A 509 -23.09 -8.59 -18.57
N HIS A 510 -23.81 -9.17 -17.60
CA HIS A 510 -23.88 -10.62 -17.44
C HIS A 510 -24.48 -11.31 -18.68
N ARG A 511 -25.45 -10.69 -19.36
CA ARG A 511 -26.01 -11.24 -20.60
C ARG A 511 -25.08 -11.10 -21.79
N ALA A 512 -24.29 -10.01 -21.89
CA ALA A 512 -23.22 -9.90 -22.88
C ALA A 512 -22.15 -10.99 -22.70
N ALA A 513 -21.70 -11.23 -21.45
CA ALA A 513 -20.77 -12.30 -21.12
C ALA A 513 -21.35 -13.69 -21.45
N ALA A 514 -22.57 -13.99 -21.00
CA ALA A 514 -23.24 -15.28 -21.26
C ALA A 514 -23.58 -15.50 -22.74
N ALA A 515 -23.81 -14.44 -23.53
CA ALA A 515 -23.96 -14.53 -24.98
C ALA A 515 -22.63 -14.87 -25.66
N ALA A 516 -21.53 -14.22 -25.27
CA ALA A 516 -20.20 -14.58 -25.74
C ALA A 516 -19.83 -16.03 -25.39
N GLU A 517 -20.20 -16.51 -24.19
CA GLU A 517 -20.05 -17.91 -23.76
C GLU A 517 -20.83 -18.90 -24.65
N ARG A 518 -22.08 -18.55 -25.00
CA ARG A 518 -22.93 -19.35 -25.89
C ARG A 518 -22.43 -19.33 -27.34
N ILE A 519 -21.84 -18.23 -27.79
CA ILE A 519 -21.22 -18.15 -29.12
C ILE A 519 -19.94 -19.02 -29.16
N ARG A 520 -19.10 -18.97 -28.12
CA ARG A 520 -17.92 -19.85 -27.99
C ARG A 520 -18.30 -21.34 -27.99
N SER A 521 -19.29 -21.74 -27.20
CA SER A 521 -19.74 -23.14 -27.14
C SER A 521 -20.55 -23.58 -28.37
N GLY A 522 -21.31 -22.68 -29.01
CA GLY A 522 -22.02 -22.94 -30.27
C GLY A 522 -21.08 -23.10 -31.48
N ALA A 523 -19.97 -22.36 -31.52
CA ALA A 523 -18.93 -22.57 -32.53
C ALA A 523 -18.29 -23.96 -32.43
N ALA A 524 -18.08 -24.45 -31.20
CA ALA A 524 -17.52 -25.79 -30.96
C ALA A 524 -18.48 -26.93 -31.37
N SER A 525 -19.80 -26.76 -31.24
CA SER A 525 -20.76 -27.80 -31.64
C SER A 525 -20.99 -27.86 -33.16
N LEU A 526 -20.76 -26.78 -33.90
CA LEU A 526 -20.97 -26.71 -35.35
C LEU A 526 -19.87 -27.38 -36.19
N MET A 527 -18.66 -27.57 -35.66
CA MET A 527 -17.58 -28.30 -36.37
C MET A 527 -17.67 -29.83 -36.20
N GLY A 528 -18.68 -30.33 -35.48
CA GLY A 528 -18.71 -31.69 -34.93
C GLY A 528 -19.48 -32.76 -35.71
N ASN A 529 -19.79 -32.62 -37.02
CA ASN A 529 -20.36 -33.74 -37.78
C ASN A 529 -20.33 -33.68 -39.32
N ARG A 530 -20.08 -34.86 -39.92
CA ARG A 530 -20.27 -35.32 -41.32
C ARG A 530 -19.24 -34.91 -42.42
N PRO A 531 -19.10 -35.72 -43.49
CA PRO A 531 -17.88 -35.77 -44.30
C PRO A 531 -18.02 -35.41 -45.80
N VAL A 532 -16.87 -35.11 -46.41
CA VAL A 532 -16.46 -35.27 -47.82
C VAL A 532 -17.56 -35.35 -48.89
N GLN A 533 -17.68 -34.28 -49.70
CA GLN A 533 -17.60 -34.41 -51.16
C GLN A 533 -17.16 -33.09 -51.83
N SER A 534 -16.93 -33.12 -53.14
CA SER A 534 -16.06 -32.19 -53.87
C SER A 534 -16.78 -31.34 -54.92
N GLN A 535 -16.04 -30.32 -55.42
CA GLN A 535 -16.18 -29.55 -56.66
C GLN A 535 -16.70 -28.10 -56.57
N GLN A 536 -15.83 -27.22 -57.06
CA GLN A 536 -16.08 -26.10 -57.99
C GLN A 536 -17.54 -25.61 -58.18
N GLN A 537 -17.76 -24.32 -57.93
CA GLN A 537 -17.87 -23.35 -59.04
C GLN A 537 -17.69 -21.91 -58.54
N ALA A 538 -17.18 -21.04 -59.41
CA ALA A 538 -16.99 -19.62 -59.12
C ALA A 538 -17.99 -18.76 -59.92
N ARG A 539 -18.43 -17.64 -59.34
CA ARG A 539 -18.95 -16.47 -60.08
C ARG A 539 -18.52 -15.18 -59.40
N ALA A 540 -18.21 -14.17 -60.21
CA ALA A 540 -17.85 -12.83 -59.78
C ALA A 540 -18.31 -11.80 -60.81
N PHE A 541 -18.82 -10.65 -60.34
CA PHE A 541 -19.05 -9.40 -61.09
C PHE A 541 -18.93 -8.27 -60.04
N SER A 542 -17.97 -7.33 -60.06
CA SER A 542 -17.60 -6.31 -61.07
C SER A 542 -18.58 -5.11 -61.09
N THR A 543 -18.37 -4.02 -60.34
CA THR A 543 -17.44 -2.87 -60.55
C THR A 543 -17.85 -1.85 -61.63
N SER A 544 -18.18 -0.61 -61.22
CA SER A 544 -18.07 0.64 -62.00
C SER A 544 -18.48 1.87 -61.14
N ALA A 545 -18.05 3.13 -61.39
CA ALA A 545 -16.83 3.63 -62.05
C ALA A 545 -16.57 5.15 -61.78
N ARG A 546 -15.32 5.48 -61.40
CA ARG A 546 -14.49 6.65 -61.85
C ARG A 546 -14.85 8.13 -61.46
N PRO A 547 -13.91 9.11 -61.64
CA PRO A 547 -13.79 10.27 -60.72
C PRO A 547 -13.70 11.67 -61.39
N ALA A 548 -13.44 12.71 -60.58
CA ALA A 548 -13.07 14.09 -60.99
C ALA A 548 -11.64 14.49 -60.55
N LYS A 549 -11.09 15.61 -61.08
CA LYS A 549 -9.68 16.05 -60.92
C LYS A 549 -9.49 17.58 -61.08
N ARG A 550 -8.33 18.11 -60.62
CA ARG A 550 -7.84 19.52 -60.58
C ARG A 550 -8.15 20.26 -59.26
N SER A 551 -7.33 21.21 -58.76
CA SER A 551 -6.06 21.78 -59.30
C SER A 551 -5.01 22.04 -58.18
N THR A 552 -3.82 22.50 -58.56
CA THR A 552 -2.63 22.68 -57.70
C THR A 552 -2.42 24.11 -57.19
N THR A 553 -1.97 24.25 -55.94
CA THR A 553 -1.01 25.27 -55.47
C THR A 553 -0.11 24.65 -54.40
N ALA A 554 1.12 25.14 -54.25
CA ALA A 554 2.11 24.60 -53.31
C ALA A 554 2.41 25.58 -52.17
N ALA A 555 2.59 25.05 -50.96
CA ALA A 555 3.15 25.75 -49.81
C ALA A 555 3.94 24.74 -48.94
N PHE A 556 5.06 25.17 -48.35
CA PHE A 556 5.84 24.34 -47.43
C PHE A 556 5.17 24.29 -46.05
N GLY A 557 5.10 23.12 -45.45
CA GLY A 557 4.64 22.93 -44.07
C GLY A 557 5.01 21.54 -43.55
N SER A 558 5.79 21.48 -42.47
CA SER A 558 6.27 20.22 -41.88
C SER A 558 5.19 19.55 -41.03
N GLY A 559 4.50 18.55 -41.59
CA GLY A 559 3.49 17.76 -40.88
C GLY A 559 3.91 16.30 -40.69
N GLN A 560 4.24 15.91 -39.46
CA GLN A 560 4.29 14.48 -39.09
C GLN A 560 2.87 13.92 -39.07
N GLN A 561 2.55 12.98 -39.96
CA GLN A 561 1.29 12.25 -39.92
C GLN A 561 1.29 11.27 -38.74
N ARG A 562 0.44 11.51 -37.74
CA ARG A 562 0.08 10.51 -36.73
C ARG A 562 -0.89 9.51 -37.35
N ALA A 563 -0.42 8.30 -37.65
CA ALA A 563 -1.29 7.18 -37.99
C ALA A 563 -1.91 6.59 -36.71
N TYR A 564 -3.22 6.41 -36.69
CA TYR A 564 -3.92 5.68 -35.63
C TYR A 564 -3.94 4.18 -35.95
N ALA A 565 -3.58 3.34 -34.98
CA ALA A 565 -3.66 1.88 -35.13
C ALA A 565 -3.97 1.18 -33.79
N THR A 566 -5.21 0.68 -33.68
CA THR A 566 -5.66 -0.55 -33.00
C THR A 566 -5.23 -0.87 -31.55
N THR A 567 -6.20 -1.31 -30.75
CA THR A 567 -6.07 -1.70 -29.33
C THR A 567 -5.42 -3.07 -29.12
N ASN A 568 -4.11 -3.18 -29.31
CA ASN A 568 -3.29 -4.29 -28.79
C ASN A 568 -1.89 -3.78 -28.43
N PRO A 569 -1.41 -3.89 -27.17
CA PRO A 569 -0.07 -3.43 -26.78
C PRO A 569 1.09 -4.25 -27.39
N ASN A 570 0.85 -5.46 -27.88
CA ASN A 570 1.84 -6.30 -28.58
C ASN A 570 1.18 -7.05 -29.76
N PRO A 571 1.11 -6.47 -30.98
CA PRO A 571 0.93 -7.27 -32.20
C PRO A 571 2.18 -8.15 -32.43
N PRO A 572 2.09 -9.26 -33.20
CA PRO A 572 3.24 -10.12 -33.47
C PRO A 572 4.35 -9.36 -34.21
N LEU A 573 5.48 -9.12 -33.54
CA LEU A 573 6.55 -8.22 -33.97
C LEU A 573 7.49 -8.86 -35.01
N GLY A 574 6.98 -9.33 -36.15
CA GLY A 574 7.85 -9.78 -37.24
C GLY A 574 7.17 -10.50 -38.42
N ILE A 575 7.81 -10.40 -39.59
CA ILE A 575 7.39 -11.05 -40.85
C ILE A 575 7.72 -12.57 -40.83
N HIS A 576 8.56 -13.02 -39.89
CA HIS A 576 8.89 -14.44 -39.70
C HIS A 576 7.71 -15.28 -39.15
N ASN A 577 6.67 -14.63 -38.65
CA ASN A 577 5.55 -15.27 -37.96
C ASN A 577 4.47 -15.72 -38.97
N ARG A 578 4.77 -16.77 -39.74
CA ARG A 578 3.70 -17.57 -40.36
C ARG A 578 2.97 -18.35 -39.27
N GLU A 579 1.65 -18.42 -39.37
CA GLU A 579 0.85 -19.38 -38.62
C GLU A 579 1.42 -20.79 -38.86
N LYS A 580 1.82 -21.47 -37.78
CA LYS A 580 2.23 -22.87 -37.82
C LYS A 580 1.02 -23.71 -37.48
N ASP A 581 0.69 -24.68 -38.32
CA ASP A 581 -0.37 -25.67 -38.06
C ASP A 581 -0.04 -26.65 -36.90
N TYR A 582 0.99 -26.36 -36.10
CA TYR A 582 1.50 -27.18 -35.00
C TYR A 582 2.11 -26.31 -33.89
N PRO A 583 2.02 -26.73 -32.60
CA PRO A 583 2.71 -26.07 -31.49
C PRO A 583 4.23 -26.03 -31.69
N SER A 584 4.89 -24.92 -31.36
CA SER A 584 6.34 -24.82 -31.52
C SER A 584 7.08 -25.82 -30.63
N LYS A 585 8.01 -26.55 -31.24
CA LYS A 585 8.72 -27.69 -30.64
C LYS A 585 9.94 -27.20 -29.87
N VAL A 586 9.98 -27.50 -28.58
CA VAL A 586 11.03 -27.06 -27.65
C VAL A 586 11.93 -28.24 -27.27
N ALA A 587 13.24 -28.02 -27.22
CA ALA A 587 14.20 -28.96 -26.59
C ALA A 587 14.90 -28.30 -25.40
N LEU A 588 14.91 -28.96 -24.25
CA LEU A 588 15.52 -28.47 -23.01
C LEU A 588 16.75 -29.30 -22.64
N ILE A 589 17.93 -28.70 -22.78
CA ILE A 589 19.22 -29.36 -22.51
C ILE A 589 19.70 -28.95 -21.12
N GLY A 590 19.86 -29.90 -20.19
CA GLY A 590 20.26 -29.64 -18.80
C GLY A 590 19.12 -29.59 -17.77
N ALA A 591 17.94 -30.11 -18.11
CA ALA A 591 16.67 -29.95 -17.38
C ALA A 591 16.64 -30.37 -15.88
N ARG A 592 17.68 -31.03 -15.36
CA ARG A 592 17.79 -31.52 -13.96
C ARG A 592 17.81 -30.40 -12.90
N GLY A 593 18.22 -29.18 -13.26
CA GLY A 593 18.29 -28.05 -12.32
C GLY A 593 16.90 -27.53 -11.92
N TYR A 594 16.81 -26.83 -10.78
CA TYR A 594 15.56 -26.24 -10.30
C TYR A 594 14.89 -25.33 -11.35
N THR A 595 15.68 -24.48 -12.04
CA THR A 595 15.24 -23.68 -13.19
C THR A 595 14.67 -24.51 -14.33
N GLY A 596 15.26 -25.69 -14.60
CA GLY A 596 14.80 -26.59 -15.65
C GLY A 596 13.42 -27.17 -15.32
N GLN A 597 13.20 -27.62 -14.08
CA GLN A 597 11.89 -28.09 -13.63
C GLN A 597 10.85 -26.95 -13.66
N ALA A 598 11.18 -25.76 -13.15
CA ALA A 598 10.28 -24.60 -13.19
C ALA A 598 9.88 -24.18 -14.63
N LEU A 599 10.77 -24.37 -15.61
CA LEU A 599 10.45 -24.15 -17.02
C LEU A 599 9.59 -25.30 -17.61
N ILE A 600 9.80 -26.55 -17.20
CA ILE A 600 8.92 -27.68 -17.56
C ILE A 600 7.49 -27.42 -17.07
N ASP A 601 7.33 -26.99 -15.82
CA ASP A 601 6.02 -26.69 -15.21
C ASP A 601 5.30 -25.54 -15.93
N LEU A 602 6.03 -24.59 -16.52
CA LEU A 602 5.49 -23.52 -17.35
C LEU A 602 5.13 -24.02 -18.76
N LEU A 603 6.02 -24.79 -19.41
CA LEU A 603 5.77 -25.38 -20.73
C LEU A 603 4.62 -26.39 -20.72
N ASN A 604 4.34 -27.06 -19.59
CA ASN A 604 3.16 -27.91 -19.43
C ASN A 604 1.84 -27.12 -19.56
N ARG A 605 1.83 -25.83 -19.16
CA ARG A 605 0.66 -24.94 -19.20
C ARG A 605 0.58 -24.06 -20.45
N HIS A 606 1.67 -23.84 -21.17
CA HIS A 606 1.68 -23.00 -22.37
C HIS A 606 0.89 -23.63 -23.53
N PRO A 607 -0.18 -23.00 -24.09
CA PRO A 607 -1.02 -23.64 -25.11
C PRO A 607 -0.24 -23.97 -26.40
N ASN A 608 0.54 -23.02 -26.91
CA ASN A 608 1.12 -23.09 -28.27
C ASN A 608 2.56 -23.64 -28.33
N MET A 609 3.04 -24.29 -27.27
CA MET A 609 4.38 -24.88 -27.21
C MET A 609 4.33 -26.33 -26.72
N ASP A 610 5.23 -27.16 -27.26
CA ASP A 610 5.37 -28.55 -26.84
C ASP A 610 6.85 -28.92 -26.65
N LEU A 611 7.20 -29.33 -25.43
CA LEU A 611 8.51 -29.82 -25.05
C LEU A 611 8.72 -31.21 -25.67
N CYS A 612 9.57 -31.34 -26.68
CA CYS A 612 9.82 -32.60 -27.37
C CYS A 612 10.96 -33.42 -26.75
N HIS A 613 12.07 -32.77 -26.40
CA HIS A 613 13.28 -33.45 -25.94
C HIS A 613 13.83 -32.82 -24.66
N VAL A 614 14.33 -33.66 -23.76
CA VAL A 614 14.73 -33.27 -22.41
C VAL A 614 16.00 -34.00 -22.02
N SER A 615 17.15 -33.32 -22.10
CA SER A 615 18.44 -33.97 -21.86
C SER A 615 18.96 -33.82 -20.42
N SER A 616 19.38 -34.94 -19.83
CA SER A 616 20.03 -35.02 -18.52
C SER A 616 20.88 -36.29 -18.38
N ARG A 617 22.21 -36.12 -18.27
CA ARG A 617 23.19 -37.22 -18.06
C ARG A 617 22.87 -38.13 -16.86
N GLU A 618 22.29 -37.59 -15.78
CA GLU A 618 22.00 -38.33 -14.54
C GLU A 618 20.59 -38.97 -14.50
N LEU A 619 19.68 -38.50 -15.35
CA LEU A 619 18.28 -38.95 -15.38
C LEU A 619 17.94 -39.76 -16.63
N ALA A 620 18.87 -39.91 -17.57
CA ALA A 620 18.68 -40.64 -18.81
C ALA A 620 17.96 -42.00 -18.61
N GLY A 621 16.97 -42.27 -19.45
CA GLY A 621 16.11 -43.47 -19.35
C GLY A 621 14.98 -43.40 -18.32
N LYS A 622 14.88 -42.34 -17.51
CA LYS A 622 13.75 -42.14 -16.58
C LYS A 622 12.64 -41.31 -17.24
N LYS A 623 11.38 -41.61 -16.92
CA LYS A 623 10.21 -40.80 -17.31
C LYS A 623 10.24 -39.42 -16.61
N LEU A 624 9.90 -38.38 -17.35
CA LEU A 624 9.73 -37.02 -16.87
C LEU A 624 8.51 -36.90 -15.92
N LYS A 625 8.59 -35.99 -14.95
CA LYS A 625 7.47 -35.57 -14.09
C LYS A 625 7.21 -34.08 -14.29
N GLY A 626 5.99 -33.62 -13.99
CA GLY A 626 5.58 -32.21 -14.20
C GLY A 626 5.14 -31.88 -15.63
N TYR A 627 5.21 -32.84 -16.56
CA TYR A 627 4.75 -32.68 -17.94
C TYR A 627 3.73 -33.77 -18.29
N GLU A 628 2.55 -33.36 -18.72
CA GLU A 628 1.36 -34.21 -18.85
C GLU A 628 0.83 -34.31 -20.28
N LYS A 629 1.14 -33.33 -21.15
CA LYS A 629 0.74 -33.31 -22.57
C LYS A 629 1.17 -34.57 -23.35
N LYS A 630 2.29 -35.19 -22.96
CA LYS A 630 2.80 -36.47 -23.49
C LYS A 630 3.83 -37.08 -22.55
N GLU A 631 4.07 -38.37 -22.71
CA GLU A 631 5.16 -39.06 -22.04
C GLU A 631 6.52 -38.69 -22.67
N ILE A 632 7.45 -38.23 -21.84
CA ILE A 632 8.83 -37.91 -22.23
C ILE A 632 9.77 -38.73 -21.35
N ILE A 633 10.81 -39.28 -21.95
CA ILE A 633 11.93 -39.95 -21.27
C ILE A 633 13.14 -39.01 -21.34
N TYR A 634 13.90 -38.89 -20.25
CA TYR A 634 15.14 -38.13 -20.24
C TYR A 634 16.18 -38.78 -21.19
N GLU A 635 16.84 -37.96 -22.00
CA GLU A 635 17.85 -38.38 -22.98
C GLU A 635 19.27 -37.92 -22.59
N ASN A 636 20.29 -38.52 -23.19
CA ASN A 636 21.68 -38.07 -23.04
C ASN A 636 22.24 -37.49 -24.35
N LEU A 637 21.53 -36.51 -24.92
CA LEU A 637 21.88 -35.91 -26.21
C LEU A 637 23.32 -35.37 -26.22
N THR A 638 24.10 -35.88 -27.16
CA THR A 638 25.42 -35.40 -27.53
C THR A 638 25.34 -34.22 -28.51
N PRO A 639 26.41 -33.42 -28.68
CA PRO A 639 26.44 -32.36 -29.69
C PRO A 639 26.13 -32.87 -31.11
N ASP A 640 26.58 -34.07 -31.50
CA ASP A 640 26.34 -34.59 -32.85
C ASP A 640 24.94 -35.15 -33.07
N GLU A 641 24.23 -35.59 -32.02
CA GLU A 641 22.79 -35.88 -32.09
C GLU A 641 21.99 -34.58 -32.23
N ILE A 642 22.29 -33.55 -31.43
CA ILE A 642 21.69 -32.21 -31.57
C ILE A 642 21.94 -31.63 -32.96
N ARG A 643 23.16 -31.75 -33.50
CA ARG A 643 23.52 -31.37 -34.88
C ARG A 643 22.62 -32.05 -35.91
N GLN A 644 22.33 -33.34 -35.73
CA GLN A 644 21.47 -34.11 -36.64
C GLN A 644 20.00 -33.69 -36.53
N MET A 645 19.46 -33.55 -35.33
CA MET A 645 18.08 -33.09 -35.09
C MET A 645 17.86 -31.66 -35.62
N ALA A 646 18.82 -30.77 -35.41
CA ALA A 646 18.80 -29.42 -35.94
C ALA A 646 18.87 -29.41 -37.49
N LYS A 647 19.73 -30.24 -38.11
CA LYS A 647 19.81 -30.40 -39.58
C LYS A 647 18.48 -30.82 -40.22
N LYS A 648 17.71 -31.69 -39.56
CA LYS A 648 16.38 -32.12 -40.01
C LYS A 648 15.26 -31.09 -39.74
N LYS A 649 15.56 -29.99 -39.03
CA LYS A 649 14.58 -29.04 -38.50
C LYS A 649 13.50 -29.67 -37.59
N GLU A 650 13.87 -30.64 -36.75
CA GLU A 650 12.92 -31.31 -35.84
C GLU A 650 12.44 -30.42 -34.68
N ILE A 651 13.19 -29.35 -34.36
CA ILE A 651 13.01 -28.47 -33.18
C ILE A 651 13.08 -27.00 -33.59
N ASP A 652 12.13 -26.19 -33.09
CA ASP A 652 12.02 -24.75 -33.33
C ASP A 652 12.87 -23.92 -32.34
N CYS A 653 12.86 -24.30 -31.05
CA CYS A 653 13.52 -23.57 -29.98
C CYS A 653 14.33 -24.51 -29.07
N TRP A 654 15.59 -24.15 -28.82
CA TRP A 654 16.52 -24.88 -27.98
C TRP A 654 16.86 -24.05 -26.73
N VAL A 655 16.63 -24.61 -25.53
CA VAL A 655 16.94 -23.95 -24.26
C VAL A 655 18.12 -24.66 -23.60
N MET A 656 19.20 -23.93 -23.36
CA MET A 656 20.40 -24.40 -22.67
C MET A 656 20.29 -24.08 -21.18
N ALA A 657 19.79 -25.03 -20.38
CA ALA A 657 19.76 -25.01 -18.92
C ALA A 657 21.04 -25.65 -18.33
N LEU A 658 22.20 -25.32 -18.89
CA LEU A 658 23.49 -25.92 -18.55
C LEU A 658 24.32 -25.03 -17.60
N PRO A 659 25.32 -25.60 -16.90
CA PRO A 659 26.31 -24.79 -16.16
C PRO A 659 27.15 -23.92 -17.10
N ASN A 660 27.65 -22.80 -16.57
CA ASN A 660 28.60 -21.94 -17.29
C ASN A 660 29.83 -22.73 -17.80
N GLY A 661 30.28 -22.42 -19.00
CA GLY A 661 31.37 -23.07 -19.73
C GLY A 661 30.95 -24.33 -20.49
N VAL A 662 29.68 -24.73 -20.44
CA VAL A 662 29.19 -26.01 -21.01
C VAL A 662 28.28 -25.81 -22.22
N CYS A 663 27.74 -24.60 -22.45
CA CYS A 663 26.79 -24.36 -23.55
C CYS A 663 27.44 -24.45 -24.94
N LYS A 664 28.71 -24.04 -25.06
CA LYS A 664 29.37 -23.84 -26.37
C LYS A 664 29.27 -25.03 -27.36
N PRO A 665 29.65 -26.28 -27.03
CA PRO A 665 29.61 -27.37 -28.00
C PRO A 665 28.21 -27.67 -28.56
N TYR A 666 27.17 -27.48 -27.74
CA TYR A 666 25.78 -27.69 -28.14
C TYR A 666 25.25 -26.53 -29.01
N VAL A 667 25.66 -25.30 -28.69
CA VAL A 667 25.35 -24.10 -29.50
C VAL A 667 26.05 -24.15 -30.85
N ASP A 668 27.33 -24.52 -30.90
CA ASP A 668 28.10 -24.69 -32.13
C ASP A 668 27.46 -25.77 -33.03
N ALA A 669 27.07 -26.91 -32.47
CA ALA A 669 26.35 -27.97 -33.19
C ALA A 669 25.03 -27.49 -33.85
N ILE A 670 24.28 -26.60 -33.19
CA ILE A 670 23.07 -25.99 -33.75
C ILE A 670 23.43 -24.98 -34.85
N ASN A 671 24.44 -24.13 -34.65
CA ASN A 671 24.91 -23.16 -35.65
C ASN A 671 25.39 -23.87 -36.94
N GLU A 672 26.23 -24.88 -36.79
CA GLU A 672 26.82 -25.69 -37.86
C GLU A 672 25.83 -26.68 -38.50
N SER A 673 24.59 -26.76 -38.00
CA SER A 673 23.51 -27.52 -38.63
C SER A 673 22.98 -26.87 -39.92
N GLY A 674 23.17 -25.55 -40.07
CA GLY A 674 22.55 -24.75 -41.12
C GLY A 674 21.11 -24.30 -40.81
N HIS A 675 20.51 -24.74 -39.70
CA HIS A 675 19.17 -24.32 -39.27
C HIS A 675 19.19 -22.92 -38.63
N LYS A 676 19.41 -21.89 -39.47
CA LYS A 676 19.53 -20.48 -39.05
C LYS A 676 18.28 -19.93 -38.32
N GLU A 677 17.11 -20.48 -38.63
CA GLU A 677 15.81 -20.09 -38.07
C GLU A 677 15.56 -20.64 -36.66
N ALA A 678 16.30 -21.67 -36.23
CA ALA A 678 16.15 -22.23 -34.89
C ALA A 678 16.57 -21.22 -33.84
N ILE A 679 15.69 -20.96 -32.87
CA ILE A 679 15.97 -20.09 -31.74
C ILE A 679 16.80 -20.86 -30.71
N VAL A 680 17.80 -20.21 -30.12
CA VAL A 680 18.61 -20.75 -29.03
C VAL A 680 18.64 -19.74 -27.89
N ILE A 681 18.20 -20.18 -26.71
CA ILE A 681 18.22 -19.40 -25.48
C ILE A 681 19.21 -20.01 -24.49
N ASP A 682 20.17 -19.21 -24.05
CA ASP A 682 21.13 -19.58 -23.00
C ASP A 682 20.67 -19.08 -21.64
N LEU A 683 20.57 -19.97 -20.65
CA LEU A 683 20.29 -19.62 -19.24
C LEU A 683 21.58 -19.45 -18.42
N SER A 684 22.72 -19.91 -18.93
CA SER A 684 24.03 -19.72 -18.32
C SER A 684 24.50 -18.26 -18.47
N ALA A 685 25.73 -17.98 -18.05
CA ALA A 685 26.37 -16.69 -18.28
C ALA A 685 27.22 -16.61 -19.57
N ASP A 686 27.34 -17.71 -20.32
CA ASP A 686 28.34 -17.87 -21.40
C ASP A 686 28.20 -16.81 -22.50
N TYR A 687 26.97 -16.41 -22.83
CA TYR A 687 26.70 -15.46 -23.91
C TYR A 687 26.21 -14.07 -23.46
N ARG A 688 26.07 -13.81 -22.15
CA ARG A 688 25.52 -12.53 -21.61
C ARG A 688 26.38 -11.28 -21.90
N PHE A 689 27.60 -11.48 -22.35
CA PHE A 689 28.57 -10.44 -22.73
C PHE A 689 28.90 -10.45 -24.24
N ASN A 690 28.23 -11.29 -25.03
CA ASN A 690 28.48 -11.41 -26.47
C ASN A 690 27.57 -10.45 -27.26
N PRO A 691 28.11 -9.52 -28.08
CA PRO A 691 27.31 -8.56 -28.84
C PRO A 691 26.46 -9.20 -29.96
N ASP A 692 26.81 -10.41 -30.42
CA ASP A 692 26.04 -11.18 -31.41
C ASP A 692 24.75 -11.79 -30.81
N TRP A 693 24.61 -11.76 -29.48
CA TRP A 693 23.47 -12.29 -28.75
C TRP A 693 22.58 -11.16 -28.22
N THR A 694 21.27 -11.37 -28.25
CA THR A 694 20.32 -10.41 -27.68
C THR A 694 20.12 -10.70 -26.19
N TYR A 695 20.35 -9.70 -25.35
CA TYR A 695 20.10 -9.79 -23.92
C TYR A 695 18.59 -9.82 -23.63
N GLY A 696 18.11 -10.90 -23.03
CA GLY A 696 16.69 -11.24 -22.93
C GLY A 696 15.96 -10.59 -21.75
N LEU A 697 15.94 -9.25 -21.70
CA LEU A 697 15.25 -8.46 -20.66
C LEU A 697 14.22 -7.51 -21.29
N PRO A 698 13.01 -7.97 -21.68
CA PRO A 698 12.01 -7.19 -22.43
C PRO A 698 11.62 -5.84 -21.80
N GLU A 699 11.75 -5.73 -20.49
CA GLU A 699 11.44 -4.53 -19.71
C GLU A 699 12.45 -3.39 -19.96
N LEU A 700 13.70 -3.71 -20.34
CA LEU A 700 14.78 -2.74 -20.63
C LEU A 700 15.28 -2.79 -22.09
N VAL A 701 15.23 -3.95 -22.74
CA VAL A 701 15.65 -4.18 -24.12
C VAL A 701 14.42 -4.16 -25.04
N GLN A 702 14.52 -3.46 -26.17
CA GLN A 702 13.41 -3.32 -27.11
C GLN A 702 12.85 -4.68 -27.53
N ARG A 703 11.55 -4.90 -27.26
CA ARG A 703 10.82 -6.16 -27.55
C ARG A 703 10.94 -6.62 -29.00
N SER A 704 11.00 -5.69 -29.95
CA SER A 704 11.26 -5.96 -31.38
C SER A 704 12.64 -6.59 -31.64
N LYS A 705 13.68 -6.20 -30.90
CA LYS A 705 15.00 -6.83 -30.98
C LYS A 705 14.93 -8.28 -30.52
N ILE A 706 14.24 -8.55 -29.40
CA ILE A 706 14.06 -9.90 -28.86
C ILE A 706 13.22 -10.77 -29.81
N ALA A 707 12.12 -10.22 -30.35
CA ALA A 707 11.24 -10.91 -31.29
C ALA A 707 11.90 -11.26 -32.64
N SER A 708 12.97 -10.55 -33.02
CA SER A 708 13.78 -10.83 -34.21
C SER A 708 15.06 -11.64 -33.93
N ALA A 709 15.33 -12.01 -32.66
CA ALA A 709 16.56 -12.66 -32.27
C ALA A 709 16.45 -14.20 -32.26
N THR A 710 17.28 -14.87 -33.06
CA THR A 710 17.46 -16.33 -32.98
C THR A 710 18.48 -16.75 -31.91
N ARG A 711 19.22 -15.81 -31.31
CA ARG A 711 20.25 -16.05 -30.29
C ARG A 711 20.02 -15.11 -29.10
N ILE A 712 19.55 -15.66 -27.98
CA ILE A 712 19.13 -14.88 -26.80
C ILE A 712 19.89 -15.35 -25.56
N SER A 713 20.57 -14.44 -24.87
CA SER A 713 21.19 -14.71 -23.58
C SER A 713 20.25 -14.25 -22.47
N ASN A 714 19.74 -15.16 -21.65
CA ASN A 714 18.83 -14.82 -20.57
C ASN A 714 19.59 -14.14 -19.42
N PRO A 715 19.04 -13.07 -18.82
CA PRO A 715 19.55 -12.45 -17.60
C PRO A 715 19.84 -13.43 -16.46
N GLY A 716 20.83 -13.12 -15.62
CA GLY A 716 21.01 -13.74 -14.31
C GLY A 716 20.07 -13.15 -13.26
N CYS A 717 19.58 -13.97 -12.33
CA CYS A 717 18.54 -13.58 -11.38
C CYS A 717 18.83 -12.29 -10.58
N TYR A 718 20.02 -12.16 -9.97
CA TYR A 718 20.40 -10.91 -9.29
C TYR A 718 20.56 -9.75 -10.29
N ALA A 719 21.06 -10.02 -11.50
CA ALA A 719 21.23 -8.99 -12.51
C ALA A 719 19.87 -8.45 -12.98
N THR A 720 18.82 -9.28 -13.10
CA THR A 720 17.44 -8.85 -13.38
C THR A 720 16.95 -7.86 -12.31
N ALA A 721 17.02 -8.25 -11.03
CA ALA A 721 16.54 -7.42 -9.92
C ALA A 721 17.31 -6.09 -9.81
N ALA A 722 18.64 -6.14 -9.90
CA ALA A 722 19.48 -4.95 -9.82
C ALA A 722 19.28 -4.00 -11.02
N GLN A 723 19.17 -4.52 -12.25
CA GLN A 723 18.96 -3.68 -13.44
C GLN A 723 17.62 -2.96 -13.38
N LEU A 724 16.53 -3.66 -13.05
CA LEU A 724 15.20 -3.05 -12.91
C LEU A 724 15.15 -2.07 -11.73
N GLY A 725 15.91 -2.35 -10.67
CA GLY A 725 16.07 -1.47 -9.52
C GLY A 725 16.88 -0.19 -9.79
N ILE A 726 17.77 -0.15 -10.77
CA ILE A 726 18.62 1.01 -11.07
C ILE A 726 18.15 1.79 -12.30
N ALA A 727 17.56 1.12 -13.30
CA ALA A 727 17.24 1.71 -14.61
C ALA A 727 16.46 3.05 -14.58
N PRO A 728 15.45 3.27 -13.71
CA PRO A 728 14.72 4.54 -13.65
C PRO A 728 15.55 5.74 -13.15
N LEU A 729 16.69 5.49 -12.50
CA LEU A 729 17.55 6.53 -11.92
C LEU A 729 18.88 6.72 -12.65
N LEU A 730 19.13 6.01 -13.77
CA LEU A 730 20.40 6.06 -14.53
C LEU A 730 20.81 7.50 -14.91
N GLN A 731 19.85 8.33 -15.34
CA GLN A 731 20.12 9.71 -15.74
C GLN A 731 20.42 10.66 -14.56
N LEU A 732 20.18 10.20 -13.32
CA LEU A 732 20.32 11.00 -12.10
C LEU A 732 21.50 10.57 -11.22
N LEU A 733 22.24 9.52 -11.62
CA LEU A 733 23.37 8.99 -10.87
C LEU A 733 24.44 10.06 -10.62
N ALA A 734 25.10 9.97 -9.47
CA ALA A 734 26.31 10.73 -9.24
C ALA A 734 27.44 10.24 -10.18
N PRO A 735 28.35 11.12 -10.63
CA PRO A 735 29.53 10.70 -11.39
C PRO A 735 30.48 9.87 -10.51
N ALA A 736 31.36 9.11 -11.15
CA ALA A 736 32.44 8.36 -10.49
C ALA A 736 33.25 9.28 -9.55
N PRO A 737 33.67 8.80 -8.36
CA PRO A 737 33.66 7.41 -7.90
C PRO A 737 32.40 7.01 -7.09
N ALA A 738 31.25 7.66 -7.28
CA ALA A 738 30.04 7.41 -6.50
C ALA A 738 29.05 6.45 -7.21
N HIS A 739 29.29 5.15 -7.09
CA HIS A 739 28.56 4.10 -7.81
C HIS A 739 27.33 3.55 -7.04
N PRO A 740 26.28 3.06 -7.74
CA PRO A 740 25.23 2.26 -7.13
C PRO A 740 25.82 1.04 -6.41
N THR A 741 25.37 0.80 -5.18
CA THR A 741 25.81 -0.35 -4.35
C THR A 741 24.62 -1.26 -4.08
N VAL A 742 24.69 -2.50 -4.56
CA VAL A 742 23.65 -3.52 -4.47
C VAL A 742 24.04 -4.56 -3.41
N PHE A 743 23.32 -4.60 -2.30
CA PHE A 743 23.36 -5.75 -1.38
C PHE A 743 22.21 -6.69 -1.75
N GLY A 744 22.51 -7.95 -2.07
CA GLY A 744 21.50 -8.91 -2.53
C GLY A 744 21.55 -10.23 -1.76
N VAL A 745 20.39 -10.74 -1.33
CA VAL A 745 20.26 -12.06 -0.68
C VAL A 745 19.34 -12.94 -1.51
N SER A 746 19.74 -14.20 -1.76
CA SER A 746 18.94 -15.21 -2.48
C SER A 746 18.63 -16.42 -1.61
N GLY A 747 17.55 -17.12 -1.97
CA GLY A 747 17.30 -18.48 -1.50
C GLY A 747 18.32 -19.47 -2.06
N TYR A 748 18.49 -20.60 -1.36
CA TYR A 748 19.55 -21.57 -1.64
C TYR A 748 19.40 -22.34 -2.95
N SER A 749 18.21 -22.35 -3.56
CA SER A 749 18.01 -22.90 -4.91
C SER A 749 18.90 -22.23 -5.97
N GLY A 750 19.33 -20.98 -5.74
CA GLY A 750 20.28 -20.26 -6.59
C GLY A 750 21.69 -20.87 -6.65
N ALA A 751 22.07 -21.70 -5.66
CA ALA A 751 23.32 -22.46 -5.70
C ALA A 751 23.19 -23.79 -6.49
N GLY A 752 21.99 -24.08 -7.04
CA GLY A 752 21.70 -25.28 -7.82
C GLY A 752 21.54 -26.54 -6.98
N THR A 753 21.56 -27.70 -7.64
CA THR A 753 21.28 -29.02 -7.05
C THR A 753 22.52 -29.84 -6.68
N LYS A 754 23.75 -29.30 -6.85
CA LYS A 754 24.99 -29.96 -6.44
C LYS A 754 25.31 -29.58 -4.98
N PRO A 755 25.51 -30.52 -4.04
CA PRO A 755 25.78 -30.20 -2.64
C PRO A 755 26.99 -29.29 -2.43
N SER A 756 26.82 -28.29 -1.55
CA SER A 756 27.80 -27.28 -1.19
C SER A 756 27.40 -26.59 0.14
N PRO A 757 28.29 -25.83 0.80
CA PRO A 757 27.92 -25.01 1.96
C PRO A 757 26.85 -23.95 1.66
N LYS A 758 26.60 -23.64 0.38
CA LYS A 758 25.63 -22.62 -0.09
C LYS A 758 24.23 -23.19 -0.39
N ASN A 759 24.05 -24.51 -0.26
CA ASN A 759 22.73 -25.19 -0.33
C ASN A 759 22.57 -26.33 0.70
N ASP A 760 23.47 -26.45 1.68
CA ASP A 760 23.18 -27.20 2.90
C ASP A 760 22.32 -26.35 3.82
N VAL A 761 21.04 -26.71 3.92
CA VAL A 761 20.06 -26.05 4.81
C VAL A 761 20.54 -25.99 6.25
N LYS A 762 21.26 -27.01 6.76
CA LYS A 762 21.77 -27.02 8.15
C LYS A 762 22.86 -25.98 8.38
N ASN A 763 23.65 -25.70 7.35
CA ASN A 763 24.70 -24.68 7.38
C ASN A 763 24.13 -23.26 7.17
N LEU A 764 22.90 -23.15 6.68
CA LEU A 764 22.20 -21.89 6.43
C LEU A 764 21.19 -21.51 7.54
N THR A 765 20.72 -22.47 8.34
CA THR A 765 19.93 -22.20 9.56
C THR A 765 20.69 -21.21 10.46
N ASP A 766 19.99 -20.14 10.87
CA ASP A 766 20.53 -19.04 11.69
C ASP A 766 21.80 -18.36 11.11
N ASN A 767 22.00 -18.44 9.80
CA ASN A 767 23.24 -18.01 9.12
C ASN A 767 22.97 -17.28 7.78
N LEU A 768 23.95 -16.51 7.31
CA LEU A 768 23.91 -15.74 6.07
C LEU A 768 25.30 -15.76 5.42
N ILE A 769 25.43 -16.31 4.21
CA ILE A 769 26.73 -16.63 3.61
C ILE A 769 26.94 -15.87 2.30
N ALA A 770 28.07 -15.17 2.15
CA ALA A 770 28.41 -14.50 0.90
C ALA A 770 28.71 -15.49 -0.25
N TYR A 771 28.29 -15.18 -1.48
CA TYR A 771 28.73 -15.92 -2.68
C TYR A 771 30.17 -15.55 -3.04
N SER A 772 30.44 -14.24 -3.15
CA SER A 772 31.75 -13.59 -3.16
C SER A 772 31.58 -12.17 -2.56
N LEU A 773 32.68 -11.46 -2.32
CA LEU A 773 32.67 -10.09 -1.77
C LEU A 773 32.90 -9.00 -2.85
N THR A 774 33.49 -9.39 -3.97
CA THR A 774 33.76 -8.60 -5.18
C THR A 774 33.68 -9.53 -6.40
N ASP A 775 33.82 -8.97 -7.61
CA ASP A 775 34.12 -9.68 -8.86
C ASP A 775 33.07 -10.72 -9.27
N HIS A 776 31.86 -10.65 -8.70
CA HIS A 776 30.82 -11.60 -9.02
C HIS A 776 30.35 -11.40 -10.47
N ILE A 777 30.01 -12.48 -11.17
CA ILE A 777 29.65 -12.38 -12.60
C ILE A 777 28.45 -11.45 -12.84
N HIS A 778 27.51 -11.39 -11.90
CA HIS A 778 26.38 -10.45 -11.93
C HIS A 778 26.81 -8.98 -11.75
N GLU A 779 27.88 -8.67 -11.01
CA GLU A 779 28.40 -7.28 -10.86
C GLU A 779 28.83 -6.72 -12.23
N ARG A 780 29.58 -7.53 -12.96
CA ARG A 780 30.01 -7.25 -14.33
C ARG A 780 28.83 -7.23 -15.31
N GLU A 781 27.86 -8.13 -15.15
CA GLU A 781 26.65 -8.21 -15.99
C GLU A 781 25.79 -6.95 -15.85
N ILE A 782 25.48 -6.53 -14.61
CA ILE A 782 24.74 -5.30 -14.32
C ILE A 782 25.50 -4.10 -14.90
N SER A 783 26.81 -4.02 -14.67
CA SER A 783 27.61 -2.88 -15.13
C SER A 783 27.65 -2.78 -16.66
N ALA A 784 27.81 -3.90 -17.35
CA ALA A 784 27.87 -3.96 -18.82
C ALA A 784 26.51 -3.62 -19.47
N GLN A 785 25.39 -4.08 -18.90
CA GLN A 785 24.06 -3.86 -19.48
C GLN A 785 23.47 -2.49 -19.12
N LEU A 786 23.84 -1.89 -17.98
CA LEU A 786 23.44 -0.53 -17.61
C LEU A 786 24.38 0.57 -18.16
N GLY A 787 25.58 0.22 -18.62
CA GLY A 787 26.58 1.19 -19.09
C GLY A 787 27.22 2.03 -17.97
N THR A 788 27.13 1.59 -16.71
CA THR A 788 27.71 2.25 -15.53
C THR A 788 28.22 1.20 -14.55
N GLU A 789 29.39 1.42 -13.96
CA GLU A 789 29.92 0.55 -12.91
C GLU A 789 29.00 0.56 -11.67
N VAL A 790 28.80 -0.63 -11.08
CA VAL A 790 28.11 -0.85 -9.80
C VAL A 790 28.95 -1.76 -8.89
N ALA A 791 28.76 -1.64 -7.57
CA ALA A 791 29.30 -2.60 -6.61
C ALA A 791 28.19 -3.56 -6.17
N PHE A 792 28.48 -4.87 -6.06
CA PHE A 792 27.46 -5.89 -5.81
C PHE A 792 27.94 -7.01 -4.87
N ILE A 793 27.22 -7.20 -3.76
CA ILE A 793 27.61 -8.11 -2.67
C ILE A 793 26.54 -9.22 -2.47
N PRO A 794 26.63 -10.34 -3.21
CA PRO A 794 25.66 -11.44 -3.16
C PRO A 794 25.79 -12.32 -1.91
N HIS A 795 24.65 -12.68 -1.31
CA HIS A 795 24.53 -13.58 -0.16
C HIS A 795 23.46 -14.66 -0.36
N VAL A 796 23.55 -15.77 0.36
CA VAL A 796 22.56 -16.85 0.41
C VAL A 796 22.06 -17.08 1.84
N ALA A 797 20.77 -17.38 1.97
CA ALA A 797 20.08 -17.65 3.22
C ALA A 797 19.24 -18.96 3.15
N VAL A 798 18.64 -19.34 4.28
CA VAL A 798 17.99 -20.66 4.49
C VAL A 798 16.70 -20.92 3.71
N TRP A 799 16.06 -19.88 3.14
CA TRP A 799 14.83 -20.06 2.35
C TRP A 799 15.12 -20.68 0.97
N PHE A 800 14.16 -21.40 0.40
CA PHE A 800 14.37 -22.15 -0.85
C PHE A 800 14.55 -21.23 -2.07
N ALA A 801 13.58 -20.34 -2.32
CA ALA A 801 13.55 -19.44 -3.47
C ALA A 801 13.08 -18.05 -3.05
N GLY A 802 13.38 -17.05 -3.88
CA GLY A 802 13.17 -15.63 -3.60
C GLY A 802 14.51 -14.89 -3.40
N ILE A 803 14.57 -13.70 -3.97
CA ILE A 803 15.68 -12.75 -3.87
C ILE A 803 15.17 -11.46 -3.24
N HIS A 804 16.01 -10.85 -2.38
CA HIS A 804 15.88 -9.47 -1.91
C HIS A 804 17.09 -8.67 -2.36
N HIS A 805 16.89 -7.43 -2.80
CA HIS A 805 17.95 -6.44 -3.00
C HIS A 805 17.67 -5.21 -2.14
N THR A 806 18.71 -4.67 -1.53
CA THR A 806 18.75 -3.30 -1.01
C THR A 806 19.79 -2.56 -1.84
N ILE A 807 19.34 -1.62 -2.66
CA ILE A 807 20.20 -0.88 -3.59
C ILE A 807 20.32 0.54 -3.09
N SER A 808 21.53 0.98 -2.73
CA SER A 808 21.80 2.39 -2.45
C SER A 808 22.36 3.07 -3.68
N ILE A 809 21.73 4.17 -4.09
CA ILE A 809 21.95 4.84 -5.36
C ILE A 809 22.38 6.28 -5.08
N PRO A 810 23.67 6.62 -5.21
CA PRO A 810 24.15 8.01 -5.14
C PRO A 810 23.62 8.84 -6.32
N LEU A 811 23.20 10.08 -6.05
CA LEU A 811 22.56 10.95 -7.04
C LEU A 811 23.31 12.29 -7.20
N ALA A 812 23.44 12.77 -8.43
CA ALA A 812 24.10 14.03 -8.74
C ALA A 812 23.29 15.23 -8.18
N GLN A 813 21.98 15.23 -8.41
CA GLN A 813 21.04 16.26 -7.97
C GLN A 813 20.28 15.86 -6.69
N LYS A 814 19.58 16.83 -6.09
CA LYS A 814 18.64 16.55 -5.00
C LYS A 814 17.30 16.12 -5.58
N ILE A 815 16.68 15.11 -4.99
CA ILE A 815 15.35 14.62 -5.31
C ILE A 815 14.61 14.22 -4.02
N THR A 816 13.29 14.14 -4.05
CA THR A 816 12.45 13.62 -2.95
C THR A 816 12.06 12.16 -3.16
N SER A 817 11.61 11.49 -2.10
CA SER A 817 11.03 10.13 -2.18
C SER A 817 9.83 10.06 -3.14
N ARG A 818 8.99 11.10 -3.18
CA ARG A 818 7.83 11.18 -4.11
C ARG A 818 8.27 11.21 -5.57
N GLU A 819 9.24 12.04 -5.92
CA GLU A 819 9.77 12.13 -7.29
C GLU A 819 10.50 10.85 -7.69
N VAL A 820 11.26 10.22 -6.77
CA VAL A 820 11.83 8.89 -7.02
C VAL A 820 10.72 7.89 -7.31
N ARG A 821 9.68 7.78 -6.47
CA ARG A 821 8.56 6.85 -6.73
C ARG A 821 7.87 7.12 -8.07
N GLN A 822 7.67 8.38 -8.43
CA GLN A 822 7.08 8.78 -9.71
C GLN A 822 7.91 8.26 -10.90
N LEU A 823 9.25 8.37 -10.86
CA LEU A 823 10.12 7.87 -11.94
C LEU A 823 10.00 6.36 -12.16
N TYR A 824 9.75 5.55 -11.11
CA TYR A 824 9.50 4.11 -11.28
C TYR A 824 8.09 3.85 -11.81
N GLN A 825 7.09 4.62 -11.38
CA GLN A 825 5.73 4.53 -11.91
C GLN A 825 5.69 4.87 -13.39
N ASP A 826 6.24 6.03 -13.79
CA ASP A 826 6.35 6.45 -15.19
C ASP A 826 7.10 5.42 -16.04
N ARG A 827 8.19 4.84 -15.52
CA ARG A 827 9.01 3.87 -16.24
C ARG A 827 8.38 2.48 -16.38
N TYR A 828 7.47 2.08 -15.49
CA TYR A 828 6.95 0.70 -15.42
C TYR A 828 5.42 0.56 -15.46
N HIS A 829 4.64 1.64 -15.63
CA HIS A 829 3.16 1.59 -15.64
C HIS A 829 2.51 0.59 -16.62
N ASN A 830 3.19 0.18 -17.69
CA ASN A 830 2.70 -0.82 -18.66
C ASN A 830 3.31 -2.22 -18.49
N GLU A 831 4.24 -2.42 -17.57
CA GLU A 831 4.98 -3.68 -17.41
C GLU A 831 4.22 -4.66 -16.51
N LYS A 832 3.45 -5.59 -17.10
CA LYS A 832 2.53 -6.49 -16.37
C LYS A 832 3.19 -7.38 -15.30
N LEU A 833 4.51 -7.55 -15.35
CA LEU A 833 5.28 -8.34 -14.39
C LEU A 833 6.11 -7.48 -13.42
N ILE A 834 5.86 -6.16 -13.34
CA ILE A 834 6.46 -5.28 -12.32
C ILE A 834 5.34 -4.66 -11.47
N ASN A 835 5.34 -4.98 -10.18
CA ASN A 835 4.49 -4.36 -9.16
C ASN A 835 5.30 -3.31 -8.38
N LEU A 836 4.65 -2.20 -8.00
CA LEU A 836 5.29 -1.06 -7.33
C LEU A 836 4.63 -0.78 -5.96
N SER A 837 5.32 -1.17 -4.89
CA SER A 837 4.90 -0.93 -3.51
C SER A 837 5.42 0.42 -2.98
N GLY A 838 4.72 0.99 -1.99
CA GLY A 838 5.29 2.08 -1.19
C GLY A 838 6.35 1.56 -0.21
N GLU A 839 5.99 0.49 0.49
CA GLU A 839 6.83 -0.21 1.46
C GLU A 839 7.95 -1.02 0.81
N SER A 840 8.95 -1.44 1.58
CA SER A 840 9.89 -2.46 1.10
C SER A 840 9.14 -3.77 0.85
N PRO A 841 9.16 -4.33 -0.37
CA PRO A 841 8.63 -5.67 -0.61
C PRO A 841 9.46 -6.73 0.13
N SER A 842 8.96 -7.96 0.20
CA SER A 842 9.59 -9.05 0.96
C SER A 842 9.83 -10.31 0.11
N VAL A 843 10.82 -11.11 0.53
CA VAL A 843 11.12 -12.42 -0.05
C VAL A 843 9.92 -13.36 0.03
N LYS A 844 9.19 -13.32 1.16
CA LYS A 844 8.10 -14.26 1.46
C LYS A 844 6.95 -14.10 0.47
N ASP A 845 6.69 -12.87 0.04
CA ASP A 845 5.51 -12.51 -0.74
C ASP A 845 5.77 -12.62 -2.26
N ILE A 846 7.04 -12.59 -2.68
CA ILE A 846 7.46 -12.82 -4.08
C ILE A 846 7.83 -14.27 -4.38
N ALA A 847 8.19 -15.09 -3.39
CA ALA A 847 8.63 -16.47 -3.61
C ALA A 847 7.52 -17.31 -4.25
N GLY A 848 7.82 -17.96 -5.38
CA GLY A 848 6.82 -18.64 -6.20
C GLY A 848 5.98 -17.75 -7.12
N LYS A 849 6.17 -16.41 -7.13
CA LYS A 849 5.52 -15.50 -8.08
C LYS A 849 6.34 -15.27 -9.35
N HIS A 850 5.64 -14.92 -10.42
CA HIS A 850 6.19 -14.70 -11.76
C HIS A 850 6.67 -13.27 -12.04
N GLY A 851 6.47 -12.35 -11.10
CA GLY A 851 6.77 -10.92 -11.24
C GLY A 851 8.02 -10.44 -10.49
N VAL A 852 8.15 -9.12 -10.48
CA VAL A 852 9.12 -8.31 -9.75
C VAL A 852 8.33 -7.37 -8.84
N GLU A 853 8.73 -7.21 -7.59
CA GLU A 853 8.26 -6.12 -6.75
C GLU A 853 9.38 -5.11 -6.51
N ILE A 854 9.06 -3.82 -6.65
CA ILE A 854 9.97 -2.71 -6.35
C ILE A 854 9.26 -1.79 -5.35
N GLY A 855 9.97 -1.35 -4.31
CA GLY A 855 9.42 -0.45 -3.30
C GLY A 855 10.48 0.05 -2.32
N GLY A 856 10.04 0.51 -1.15
CA GLY A 856 10.93 1.00 -0.09
C GLY A 856 11.70 2.25 -0.52
N PHE A 857 11.02 3.18 -1.21
CA PHE A 857 11.61 4.36 -1.89
C PHE A 857 12.12 5.44 -0.91
N ALA A 858 13.12 5.11 -0.09
CA ALA A 858 13.73 6.03 0.86
C ALA A 858 14.73 6.96 0.16
N VAL A 859 14.75 8.24 0.56
CA VAL A 859 15.78 9.20 0.13
C VAL A 859 16.39 9.87 1.36
N HIS A 860 17.72 9.94 1.39
CA HIS A 860 18.45 10.59 2.47
C HIS A 860 18.08 12.09 2.56
N SER A 861 18.03 12.66 3.77
CA SER A 861 17.63 14.06 4.02
C SER A 861 18.39 15.11 3.20
N GLY A 862 19.64 14.82 2.81
CA GLY A 862 20.42 15.66 1.90
C GLY A 862 19.98 15.64 0.42
N GLY A 863 18.99 14.83 0.04
CA GLY A 863 18.43 14.66 -1.31
C GLY A 863 19.28 13.87 -2.31
N LYS A 864 20.57 13.62 -2.02
CA LYS A 864 21.57 13.08 -2.96
C LYS A 864 21.84 11.56 -2.87
N ARG A 865 20.96 10.80 -2.21
CA ARG A 865 21.09 9.33 -2.15
C ARG A 865 19.72 8.69 -1.97
N ALA A 866 19.29 7.92 -2.96
CA ALA A 866 18.15 7.03 -2.83
C ALA A 866 18.58 5.68 -2.24
N VAL A 867 17.62 4.98 -1.65
CA VAL A 867 17.66 3.54 -1.39
C VAL A 867 16.35 2.98 -1.94
N VAL A 868 16.43 1.86 -2.66
CA VAL A 868 15.26 1.12 -3.14
C VAL A 868 15.43 -0.37 -2.84
N ASN A 869 14.30 -1.04 -2.65
CA ASN A 869 14.23 -2.48 -2.46
C ASN A 869 13.57 -3.14 -3.68
N VAL A 870 14.16 -4.25 -4.12
CA VAL A 870 13.64 -5.07 -5.23
C VAL A 870 13.60 -6.52 -4.80
N THR A 871 12.48 -7.21 -5.04
CA THR A 871 12.37 -8.66 -4.84
C THR A 871 11.90 -9.35 -6.11
N ILE A 872 12.40 -10.56 -6.34
CA ILE A 872 11.98 -11.47 -7.42
C ILE A 872 12.02 -12.91 -6.92
N ASP A 873 11.28 -13.83 -7.53
CA ASP A 873 11.64 -15.25 -7.42
C ASP A 873 12.85 -15.57 -8.31
N ASN A 874 13.89 -16.20 -7.76
CA ASN A 874 15.15 -16.45 -8.47
C ASN A 874 15.11 -17.62 -9.46
N LEU A 875 14.08 -18.46 -9.42
CA LEU A 875 13.85 -19.57 -10.35
C LEU A 875 12.86 -19.18 -11.45
N LEU A 876 11.85 -18.35 -11.12
CA LEU A 876 10.81 -17.89 -12.03
C LEU A 876 11.25 -16.62 -12.76
N LYS A 877 10.96 -15.42 -12.23
CA LYS A 877 11.32 -14.15 -12.89
C LYS A 877 12.85 -13.95 -13.00
N GLY A 878 13.62 -14.58 -12.12
CA GLY A 878 15.07 -14.65 -12.21
C GLY A 878 15.63 -15.62 -13.25
N ALA A 879 14.81 -16.51 -13.83
CA ALA A 879 15.26 -17.43 -14.88
C ALA A 879 14.13 -18.00 -15.79
N ALA A 880 13.28 -18.90 -15.31
CA ALA A 880 12.35 -19.69 -16.16
C ALA A 880 11.21 -18.87 -16.78
N THR A 881 10.66 -17.89 -16.06
CA THR A 881 9.63 -16.97 -16.58
C THR A 881 10.23 -15.94 -17.53
N GLN A 882 11.45 -15.46 -17.23
CA GLN A 882 12.23 -14.62 -18.14
C GLN A 882 12.50 -15.38 -19.46
N CYS A 883 12.86 -16.66 -19.36
CA CYS A 883 13.02 -17.55 -20.51
C CYS A 883 11.74 -17.64 -21.33
N LEU A 884 10.58 -17.85 -20.69
CA LEU A 884 9.31 -17.98 -21.41
C LEU A 884 8.87 -16.67 -22.08
N GLN A 885 9.05 -15.49 -21.46
CA GLN A 885 8.83 -14.20 -22.14
C GLN A 885 9.69 -14.08 -23.41
N ASN A 886 10.98 -14.46 -23.32
CA ASN A 886 11.90 -14.44 -24.46
C ASN A 886 11.51 -15.44 -25.55
N MET A 887 11.09 -16.66 -25.17
CA MET A 887 10.56 -17.67 -26.10
C MET A 887 9.30 -17.18 -26.81
N ASN A 888 8.36 -16.59 -26.06
CA ASN A 888 7.09 -16.08 -26.58
C ASN A 888 7.34 -15.00 -27.64
N LEU A 889 8.14 -13.98 -27.31
CA LEU A 889 8.49 -12.91 -28.23
C LEU A 889 9.18 -13.43 -29.50
N ALA A 890 10.19 -14.31 -29.36
CA ALA A 890 10.97 -14.81 -30.49
C ALA A 890 10.22 -15.83 -31.38
N LEU A 891 9.26 -16.57 -30.82
CA LEU A 891 8.39 -17.50 -31.58
C LEU A 891 7.10 -16.85 -32.10
N GLY A 892 6.89 -15.56 -31.85
CA GLY A 892 5.73 -14.80 -32.35
C GLY A 892 4.44 -14.91 -31.52
N TYR A 893 4.52 -15.50 -30.32
CA TYR A 893 3.40 -15.61 -29.38
C TYR A 893 3.24 -14.34 -28.53
N ALA A 894 2.11 -14.23 -27.82
CA ALA A 894 1.90 -13.13 -26.88
C ALA A 894 2.87 -13.27 -25.70
N GLU A 895 3.58 -12.20 -25.34
CA GLU A 895 4.68 -12.19 -24.35
C GLU A 895 4.39 -12.93 -23.04
N TYR A 896 3.16 -12.83 -22.53
CA TYR A 896 2.74 -13.40 -21.26
C TYR A 896 1.96 -14.73 -21.41
N GLU A 897 1.90 -15.32 -22.60
CA GLU A 897 1.22 -16.60 -22.81
C GLU A 897 1.91 -17.73 -22.03
N GLY A 898 1.11 -18.63 -21.44
CA GLY A 898 1.58 -19.69 -20.54
C GLY A 898 2.15 -19.22 -19.19
N ILE A 899 2.28 -17.92 -18.95
CA ILE A 899 2.72 -17.34 -17.67
C ILE A 899 1.46 -16.99 -16.85
N PRO A 900 1.32 -17.48 -15.60
CA PRO A 900 0.23 -17.08 -14.71
C PRO A 900 0.21 -15.57 -14.45
N GLY A 901 -0.98 -15.03 -14.18
CA GLY A 901 -1.15 -13.63 -13.79
C GLY A 901 -0.45 -13.30 -12.47
N VAL A 902 -0.25 -12.00 -12.23
CA VAL A 902 0.17 -11.50 -10.93
C VAL A 902 -1.07 -11.36 -10.04
N GLU A 903 -1.27 -12.33 -9.16
CA GLU A 903 -2.13 -12.24 -7.96
C GLU A 903 -1.37 -11.58 -6.80
#